data_AF-A0A5F1YJD8-F1
#
_entry.id   AF-A0A5F1YJD8-F1
#
_cell.length_a   1.000
_cell.length_b   1.000
_cell.length_c   1.000
_cell.angle_alpha   90.00
_cell.angle_beta   90.00
_cell.angle_gamma   90.00
#
_symmetry.space_group_name_H-M   'P 1'
#
loop_
_entity.id
_entity.type
_entity.pdbx_description
1 polymer ?
#
loop_
_entity_poly.entity_id
_entity_poly.type
_entity_poly.pdbx_seq_one_letter_code
_entity_poly.pdbx_strand_id
1 'polypeptide(L)'
;MRYLTEGKYVVTVLAGLGILFSILLYFHLFSGRKTGTNPVIGELRFKNKKAQRKLDSEVVWEDMETSMPVMNRDTVRTDDGSEAVLVLNDGTEIKLDQKSMIFLDFSDKNLSIDFAYGSVSANKESGTELKIKSGGATVAVSQGDLKLSKSEDQALNLEVSKGSAKVVSGDQESSVTNNQAIELKNGKSEIRSLSIGLSSPPERKFFQSETSSVPVSFVWNKVESVRDYVLEISAHPSFSKKVIRTKSNSTAANKSLEKGTYFWRVTAINPATQKPEYSETRSLTILGNLKPSVFTPSKSEEFKFTSVQPSVTVQWTIVDFAKGYTVEIAKDKSFSDLVLTQETQGSLYRWDKTKEGTFFVRVTPKFSLNDLKASVSEPVSFSVRRLEKPEPPVLKRPAEQEEISLRKFSKEGGLFVWSGSSEFKEYVLEIAQDSDFKNPIVSKKTSSTSSVSPPLQNAGAYYWRVKTQSKEGEVFSSASRQFKLLALENLDLLFPASNQQLGHPSNRKLTFRWQRPEPSGIYRLEVAQNSEFTGNVIRETFRASMGTISLPVVGQYYWRVSLLGSQGENVLTSQIQSFQTSDNAPFLSQSSPAPEESIDISNRESIDFRWEVEGENDTITFELLELREKGGAKTLLKRELKTDSFSFKDFSILDEGKFQWRITARYKDKNGAVKYTIPVSRNFEIKLNKTIRPPEILSPKEIYVE
;
A
#
# COMPACT_ATOMS: atom_id res chain seq x y z
N MET A 1 -14.84 -41.78 15.48
CA MET A 1 -13.41 -41.44 15.23
C MET A 1 -12.71 -42.32 14.18
N ARG A 2 -13.19 -43.53 13.85
CA ARG A 2 -12.52 -44.43 12.88
C ARG A 2 -12.59 -44.02 11.40
N TYR A 3 -13.45 -43.05 11.04
CA TYR A 3 -13.62 -42.53 9.67
C TYR A 3 -12.77 -41.28 9.35
N LEU A 4 -12.06 -40.72 10.35
CA LEU A 4 -11.23 -39.52 10.17
C LEU A 4 -9.79 -39.83 9.74
N THR A 5 -9.41 -41.11 9.64
CA THR A 5 -8.06 -41.56 9.25
C THR A 5 -7.96 -42.05 7.81
N GLU A 6 -9.09 -42.19 7.11
CA GLU A 6 -9.09 -42.56 5.69
C GLU A 6 -9.05 -41.31 4.81
N GLY A 7 -7.95 -41.17 4.06
CA GLY A 7 -7.66 -39.98 3.25
C GLY A 7 -8.78 -39.61 2.26
N LYS A 8 -9.58 -40.57 1.79
CA LYS A 8 -10.71 -40.30 0.89
C LYS A 8 -11.80 -39.47 1.55
N TYR A 9 -12.15 -39.75 2.81
CA TYR A 9 -13.19 -39.00 3.53
C TYR A 9 -12.69 -37.62 3.96
N VAL A 10 -11.42 -37.52 4.37
CA VAL A 10 -10.79 -36.23 4.73
C VAL A 10 -10.71 -35.31 3.52
N VAL A 11 -10.28 -35.81 2.36
CA VAL A 11 -10.24 -35.02 1.12
C VAL A 11 -11.63 -34.59 0.68
N THR A 12 -12.64 -35.45 0.81
CA THR A 12 -14.02 -35.11 0.44
C THR A 12 -14.60 -34.03 1.35
N VAL A 13 -14.34 -34.12 2.67
CA VAL A 13 -14.76 -33.09 3.64
C VAL A 13 -14.03 -31.77 3.42
N LEU A 14 -12.72 -31.79 3.15
CA LEU A 14 -11.93 -30.60 2.85
C LEU A 14 -12.37 -29.94 1.52
N ALA A 15 -12.67 -30.74 0.49
CA ALA A 15 -13.21 -30.24 -0.77
C ALA A 15 -14.61 -29.63 -0.57
N GLY A 16 -15.46 -30.28 0.23
CA GLY A 16 -16.77 -29.74 0.61
C GLY A 16 -16.67 -28.41 1.37
N LEU A 17 -15.73 -28.30 2.31
CA LEU A 17 -15.44 -27.05 3.02
C LEU A 17 -14.91 -25.98 2.06
N GLY A 18 -14.01 -26.32 1.13
CA GLY A 18 -13.50 -25.40 0.12
C GLY A 18 -14.60 -24.84 -0.78
N ILE A 19 -15.54 -25.69 -1.22
CA ILE A 19 -16.71 -25.28 -1.99
C ILE A 19 -17.62 -24.39 -1.13
N LEU A 20 -17.90 -24.78 0.11
CA LEU A 20 -18.71 -23.97 1.04
C LEU A 20 -18.11 -22.58 1.27
N PHE A 21 -16.81 -22.49 1.55
CA PHE A 21 -16.13 -21.21 1.74
C PHE A 21 -16.07 -20.39 0.45
N SER A 22 -15.93 -21.02 -0.71
CA SER A 22 -15.99 -20.33 -2.01
C SER A 22 -17.38 -19.78 -2.29
N ILE A 23 -18.43 -20.53 -1.94
CA ILE A 23 -19.83 -20.08 -2.03
C ILE A 23 -20.11 -18.94 -1.04
N LEU A 24 -19.66 -19.05 0.20
CA LEU A 24 -19.80 -17.99 1.20
C LEU A 24 -19.03 -16.73 0.79
N LEU A 25 -17.82 -16.88 0.24
CA LEU A 25 -17.04 -15.78 -0.31
C LEU A 25 -17.72 -15.15 -1.52
N TYR A 26 -18.29 -15.95 -2.42
CA TYR A 26 -19.11 -15.47 -3.53
C TYR A 26 -20.31 -14.67 -3.00
N PHE A 27 -21.08 -15.21 -2.05
CA PHE A 27 -22.18 -14.46 -1.44
C PHE A 27 -21.71 -13.20 -0.72
N HIS A 28 -20.51 -13.18 -0.13
CA HIS A 28 -19.95 -11.98 0.50
C HIS A 28 -19.53 -10.91 -0.52
N LEU A 29 -18.88 -11.31 -1.61
CA LEU A 29 -18.45 -10.41 -2.68
C LEU A 29 -19.62 -9.89 -3.52
N PHE A 30 -20.69 -10.67 -3.64
CA PHE A 30 -21.88 -10.36 -4.45
C PHE A 30 -23.12 -10.00 -3.63
N SER A 31 -23.08 -10.07 -2.30
CA SER A 31 -24.07 -9.36 -1.48
C SER A 31 -23.87 -7.89 -1.77
N GLY A 32 -24.80 -7.27 -2.50
CA GLY A 32 -24.80 -5.84 -2.73
C GLY A 32 -24.68 -5.09 -1.41
N ARG A 33 -24.35 -3.79 -1.48
CA ARG A 33 -24.27 -2.93 -0.28
C ARG A 33 -25.53 -3.13 0.57
N LYS A 34 -25.34 -3.61 1.81
CA LYS A 34 -26.45 -3.96 2.69
C LYS A 34 -27.25 -2.71 3.00
N THR A 35 -28.54 -2.72 2.69
CA THR A 35 -29.46 -1.67 3.08
C THR A 35 -29.89 -1.96 4.51
N GLY A 36 -29.55 -1.11 5.47
CA GLY A 36 -30.05 -1.22 6.84
C GLY A 36 -31.58 -1.33 6.87
N THR A 37 -32.14 -2.02 7.86
CA THR A 37 -33.59 -2.21 8.01
C THR A 37 -34.30 -1.00 8.62
N ASN A 38 -33.53 -0.07 9.20
CA ASN A 38 -34.05 1.14 9.82
C ASN A 38 -34.50 2.16 8.76
N PRO A 39 -35.47 3.03 9.06
CA PRO A 39 -35.95 4.03 8.13
C PRO A 39 -34.85 5.03 7.77
N VAL A 40 -34.85 5.48 6.51
CA VAL A 40 -33.99 6.58 6.02
C VAL A 40 -34.42 7.88 6.70
N ILE A 41 -33.51 8.54 7.40
CA ILE A 41 -33.74 9.81 8.09
C ILE A 41 -33.07 11.01 7.40
N GLY A 42 -32.22 10.76 6.40
CA GLY A 42 -31.55 11.80 5.62
C GLY A 42 -30.58 11.24 4.60
N GLU A 43 -29.67 12.07 4.12
CA GLU A 43 -28.61 11.69 3.19
C GLU A 43 -27.34 12.53 3.35
N LEU A 44 -26.21 11.97 2.93
CA LEU A 44 -24.93 12.68 2.86
C LEU A 44 -24.94 13.61 1.64
N ARG A 45 -25.05 14.93 1.86
CA ARG A 45 -25.04 15.92 0.78
C ARG A 45 -23.65 16.30 0.29
N PHE A 46 -22.65 16.17 1.17
CA PHE A 46 -21.28 16.57 0.88
C PHE A 46 -20.29 15.76 1.72
N LYS A 47 -19.16 15.39 1.11
CA LYS A 47 -17.98 14.95 1.84
C LYS A 47 -16.71 15.57 1.27
N ASN A 48 -15.75 15.81 2.14
CA ASN A 48 -14.36 16.07 1.79
C ASN A 48 -13.51 14.91 2.33
N LYS A 49 -12.75 14.26 1.45
CA LYS A 49 -11.98 13.04 1.74
C LYS A 49 -12.86 11.91 2.25
N LYS A 50 -12.83 11.61 3.56
CA LYS A 50 -13.35 10.35 4.11
C LYS A 50 -14.41 10.56 5.19
N ALA A 51 -15.61 10.10 4.86
CA ALA A 51 -16.74 9.96 5.75
C ALA A 51 -17.13 8.48 5.79
N GLN A 52 -17.42 7.96 6.97
CA GLN A 52 -17.78 6.57 7.16
C GLN A 52 -19.04 6.43 7.99
N ARG A 53 -19.75 5.34 7.75
CA ARG A 53 -20.96 4.97 8.45
C ARG A 53 -20.83 3.59 9.04
N LYS A 54 -21.50 3.36 10.16
CA LYS A 54 -21.73 2.03 10.72
C LYS A 54 -23.23 1.90 11.00
N LEU A 55 -23.85 0.89 10.39
CA LEU A 55 -25.25 0.56 10.63
C LEU A 55 -25.42 -0.01 12.04
N ASP A 56 -26.57 0.22 12.67
CA ASP A 56 -26.90 -0.33 14.00
C ASP A 56 -26.82 -1.87 14.05
N SER A 57 -27.16 -2.55 12.95
CA SER A 57 -27.12 -4.01 12.83
C SER A 57 -25.73 -4.57 12.54
N GLU A 58 -24.70 -3.74 12.41
CA GLU A 58 -23.39 -4.14 11.92
C GLU A 58 -22.25 -3.59 12.80
N VAL A 59 -21.11 -4.28 12.79
CA VAL A 59 -19.89 -3.86 13.52
C VAL A 59 -18.84 -3.23 12.60
N VAL A 60 -19.09 -3.20 11.30
CA VAL A 60 -18.13 -2.78 10.28
C VAL A 60 -18.44 -1.37 9.77
N TRP A 61 -17.39 -0.56 9.61
CA TRP A 61 -17.48 0.76 8.98
C TRP A 61 -17.47 0.64 7.47
N GLU A 62 -18.38 1.34 6.80
CA GLU A 62 -18.41 1.51 5.35
C GLU A 62 -18.10 2.95 4.96
N ASP A 63 -17.41 3.13 3.84
CA ASP A 63 -17.17 4.46 3.28
C ASP A 63 -18.47 5.01 2.67
N MET A 64 -18.80 6.24 3.03
CA MET A 64 -19.97 6.92 2.51
C MET A 64 -19.63 7.67 1.22
N GLU A 65 -20.55 7.68 0.27
CA GLU A 65 -20.51 8.50 -0.94
C GLU A 65 -21.61 9.57 -0.92
N THR A 66 -21.41 10.65 -1.67
CA THR A 66 -22.43 11.69 -1.78
C THR A 66 -23.74 11.13 -2.31
N SER A 67 -24.86 11.60 -1.77
CA SER A 67 -26.22 11.10 -1.97
C SER A 67 -26.50 9.71 -1.38
N MET A 68 -25.59 9.14 -0.59
CA MET A 68 -25.92 7.94 0.19
C MET A 68 -26.93 8.28 1.29
N PRO A 69 -27.97 7.44 1.48
CA PRO A 69 -28.94 7.62 2.55
C PRO A 69 -28.29 7.39 3.91
N VAL A 70 -28.80 8.05 4.94
CA VAL A 70 -28.49 7.84 6.36
C VAL A 70 -29.74 7.32 7.04
N MET A 71 -29.61 6.21 7.76
CA MET A 71 -30.70 5.51 8.44
C MET A 71 -30.75 5.89 9.91
N ASN A 72 -31.90 5.66 10.54
CA ASN A 72 -32.02 5.77 11.99
C ASN A 72 -31.04 4.81 12.70
N ARG A 73 -30.42 5.27 13.79
CA ARG A 73 -29.41 4.54 14.58
C ARG A 73 -28.07 4.32 13.87
N ASP A 74 -27.82 5.05 12.79
CA ASP A 74 -26.51 5.04 12.16
C ASP A 74 -25.50 5.82 13.00
N THR A 75 -24.27 5.29 13.08
CA THR A 75 -23.11 6.06 13.53
C THR A 75 -22.38 6.60 12.31
N VAL A 76 -22.14 7.91 12.26
CA VAL A 76 -21.41 8.58 11.19
C VAL A 76 -20.14 9.21 11.76
N ARG A 77 -19.01 9.04 11.06
CA ARG A 77 -17.74 9.63 11.46
C ARG A 77 -16.93 10.19 10.28
N THR A 78 -16.02 11.10 10.60
CA THR A 78 -15.03 11.68 9.69
C THR A 78 -13.62 11.40 10.20
N ASP A 79 -12.67 11.19 9.28
CA ASP A 79 -11.24 11.05 9.61
C ASP A 79 -10.56 12.43 9.72
N ASP A 80 -9.24 12.44 9.93
CA ASP A 80 -8.43 13.66 10.01
C ASP A 80 -8.47 14.47 8.71
N GLY A 81 -8.60 15.79 8.84
CA GLY A 81 -8.79 16.71 7.70
C GLY A 81 -9.92 16.34 6.73
N SER A 82 -10.92 15.57 7.18
CA SER A 82 -12.12 15.20 6.43
C SER A 82 -13.33 15.98 6.93
N GLU A 83 -14.35 16.14 6.09
CA GLU A 83 -15.60 16.81 6.46
C GLU A 83 -16.78 16.07 5.84
N ALA A 84 -17.95 16.15 6.48
CA ALA A 84 -19.19 15.60 5.96
C ALA A 84 -20.38 16.50 6.29
N VAL A 85 -21.36 16.60 5.39
CA VAL A 85 -22.63 17.29 5.68
C VAL A 85 -23.77 16.36 5.38
N LEU A 86 -24.54 16.08 6.41
CA LEU A 86 -25.78 15.33 6.35
C LEU A 86 -26.93 16.32 6.28
N VAL A 87 -27.92 16.03 5.43
CA VAL A 87 -29.19 16.76 5.44
C VAL A 87 -30.27 15.75 5.77
N LEU A 88 -30.99 16.02 6.85
CA LEU A 88 -32.08 15.19 7.31
C LEU A 88 -33.38 15.52 6.58
N ASN A 89 -34.34 14.60 6.66
CA ASN A 89 -35.63 14.74 5.98
C ASN A 89 -36.46 15.93 6.48
N ASP A 90 -36.20 16.40 7.70
CA ASP A 90 -36.85 17.59 8.28
C ASP A 90 -36.15 18.91 7.89
N GLY A 91 -35.12 18.85 7.04
CA GLY A 91 -34.33 19.99 6.59
C GLY A 91 -33.17 20.36 7.52
N THR A 92 -33.01 19.69 8.67
CA THR A 92 -31.86 19.94 9.56
C THR A 92 -30.56 19.57 8.84
N GLU A 93 -29.62 20.51 8.78
CA GLU A 93 -28.27 20.27 8.26
C GLU A 93 -27.32 19.96 9.41
N ILE A 94 -26.65 18.82 9.36
CA ILE A 94 -25.64 18.40 10.35
C ILE A 94 -24.29 18.32 9.66
N LYS A 95 -23.39 19.21 10.05
CA LYS A 95 -22.02 19.24 9.57
C LYS A 95 -21.10 18.55 10.56
N LEU A 96 -20.32 17.58 10.09
CA LEU A 96 -19.21 16.99 10.82
C LEU A 96 -17.91 17.57 10.27
N ASP A 97 -17.16 18.26 11.12
CA ASP A 97 -15.77 18.64 10.84
C ASP A 97 -14.85 17.42 10.94
N GLN A 98 -13.53 17.62 10.90
CA GLN A 98 -12.56 16.53 11.01
C GLN A 98 -12.59 15.82 12.38
N LYS A 99 -12.24 14.53 12.36
CA LYS A 99 -12.22 13.68 13.56
C LYS A 99 -13.50 13.80 14.39
N SER A 100 -14.65 13.74 13.72
CA SER A 100 -15.95 13.84 14.37
C SER A 100 -16.67 12.52 14.33
N MET A 101 -17.43 12.23 15.38
CA MET A 101 -18.30 11.05 15.42
C MET A 101 -19.62 11.41 16.08
N ILE A 102 -20.71 11.05 15.40
CA ILE A 102 -22.07 11.17 15.91
C ILE A 102 -22.81 9.84 15.76
N PHE A 103 -23.70 9.57 16.70
CA PHE A 103 -24.73 8.54 16.57
C PHE A 103 -26.10 9.22 16.48
N LEU A 104 -26.88 8.84 15.48
CA LEU A 104 -28.17 9.46 15.17
C LEU A 104 -29.29 8.58 15.71
N ASP A 105 -30.15 9.09 16.58
CA ASP A 105 -31.31 8.37 17.12
C ASP A 105 -32.57 9.21 16.98
N PHE A 106 -33.45 8.79 16.09
CA PHE A 106 -34.76 9.36 15.87
C PHE A 106 -35.80 8.47 16.58
N SER A 107 -35.95 8.71 17.89
CA SER A 107 -36.91 8.04 18.76
C SER A 107 -37.92 9.06 19.31
N ASP A 108 -39.16 8.65 19.56
CA ASP A 108 -40.21 9.50 20.15
C ASP A 108 -40.49 10.82 19.41
N LYS A 109 -40.37 10.81 18.07
CA LYS A 109 -40.53 11.98 17.18
C LYS A 109 -39.55 13.14 17.45
N ASN A 110 -38.48 12.90 18.21
CA ASN A 110 -37.42 13.89 18.43
C ASN A 110 -36.10 13.36 17.91
N LEU A 111 -35.28 14.24 17.35
CA LEU A 111 -33.94 13.89 16.89
C LEU A 111 -32.98 13.97 18.08
N SER A 112 -32.40 12.84 18.47
CA SER A 112 -31.32 12.75 19.44
C SER A 112 -30.00 12.48 18.70
N ILE A 113 -28.97 13.27 18.96
CA ILE A 113 -27.61 13.04 18.44
C ILE A 113 -26.71 12.77 19.63
N ASP A 114 -26.03 11.62 19.66
CA ASP A 114 -24.96 11.39 20.61
C ASP A 114 -23.62 11.78 19.97
N PHE A 115 -23.04 12.87 20.47
CA PHE A 115 -21.78 13.44 20.01
C PHE A 115 -20.64 12.93 20.88
N ALA A 116 -19.84 12.03 20.33
CA ALA A 116 -18.76 11.39 21.07
C ALA A 116 -17.52 12.31 21.20
N TYR A 117 -17.04 12.84 20.06
CA TYR A 117 -15.84 13.66 19.96
C TYR A 117 -15.80 14.42 18.61
N GLY A 118 -14.92 15.43 18.53
CA GLY A 118 -14.65 16.22 17.31
C GLY A 118 -15.30 17.60 17.33
N SER A 119 -15.91 17.99 16.21
CA SER A 119 -16.71 19.20 16.06
C SER A 119 -17.89 18.94 15.11
N VAL A 120 -19.09 19.31 15.56
CA VAL A 120 -20.35 19.18 14.84
C VAL A 120 -21.09 20.51 14.85
N SER A 121 -21.59 20.95 13.69
CA SER A 121 -22.52 22.07 13.60
C SER A 121 -23.89 21.56 13.19
N ALA A 122 -24.93 22.15 13.75
CA ALA A 122 -26.30 21.93 13.30
C ALA A 122 -26.94 23.27 12.94
N ASN A 123 -27.52 23.34 11.75
CA ASN A 123 -28.43 24.42 11.37
C ASN A 123 -29.85 23.84 11.37
N LYS A 124 -30.71 24.47 12.17
CA LYS A 124 -32.11 24.10 12.28
C LYS A 124 -33.00 25.34 12.15
N GLU A 125 -33.65 25.46 11.00
CA GLU A 125 -34.60 26.54 10.75
C GLU A 125 -35.99 26.27 11.33
N SER A 126 -36.43 25.01 11.39
CA SER A 126 -37.74 24.60 11.95
C SER A 126 -37.79 23.09 12.26
N GLY A 127 -38.88 22.61 12.83
CA GLY A 127 -39.13 21.17 13.09
C GLY A 127 -39.09 20.76 14.56
N THR A 128 -38.94 19.46 14.81
CA THR A 128 -38.95 18.83 16.15
C THR A 128 -37.67 19.13 16.92
N GLU A 129 -37.75 19.30 18.24
CA GLU A 129 -36.59 19.63 19.09
C GLU A 129 -35.40 18.68 18.84
N LEU A 130 -34.21 19.26 18.66
CA LEU A 130 -32.95 18.54 18.52
C LEU A 130 -32.27 18.43 19.89
N LYS A 131 -32.04 17.20 20.35
CA LYS A 131 -31.29 16.92 21.58
C LYS A 131 -29.92 16.38 21.24
N ILE A 132 -28.86 17.08 21.63
CA ILE A 132 -27.48 16.63 21.46
C ILE A 132 -26.93 16.21 22.82
N LYS A 133 -26.57 14.94 22.95
CA LYS A 133 -25.93 14.38 24.13
C LYS A 133 -24.43 14.33 23.91
N SER A 134 -23.64 14.65 24.92
CA SER A 134 -22.20 14.40 24.90
C SER A 134 -21.72 14.09 26.32
N GLY A 135 -21.45 12.81 26.60
CA GLY A 135 -21.19 12.35 27.96
C GLY A 135 -22.36 12.66 28.88
N GLY A 136 -22.10 13.36 29.99
CA GLY A 136 -23.14 13.75 30.97
C GLY A 136 -23.91 15.04 30.64
N ALA A 137 -23.61 15.71 29.51
CA ALA A 137 -24.28 16.95 29.11
C ALA A 137 -25.35 16.69 28.04
N THR A 138 -26.48 17.39 28.15
CA THR A 138 -27.55 17.40 27.13
C THR A 138 -27.81 18.83 26.69
N VAL A 139 -27.77 19.06 25.38
CA VAL A 139 -28.08 20.33 24.72
C VAL A 139 -29.41 20.16 23.98
N ALA A 140 -30.44 20.89 24.39
CA ALA A 140 -31.73 20.93 23.70
C ALA A 140 -31.83 22.20 22.85
N VAL A 141 -32.20 22.02 21.58
CA VAL A 141 -32.25 23.08 20.58
C VAL A 141 -33.60 23.04 19.88
N SER A 142 -34.37 24.11 20.02
CA SER A 142 -35.65 24.25 19.30
C SER A 142 -35.43 24.80 17.89
N GLN A 143 -34.62 25.86 17.76
CA GLN A 143 -34.31 26.52 16.49
C GLN A 143 -32.98 27.28 16.63
N GLY A 144 -32.11 27.22 15.62
CA GLY A 144 -30.88 27.99 15.62
C GLY A 144 -29.70 27.38 14.86
N ASP A 145 -28.63 28.17 14.83
CA ASP A 145 -27.32 27.79 14.31
C ASP A 145 -26.38 27.56 15.48
N LEU A 146 -25.92 26.32 15.61
CA LEU A 146 -25.07 25.92 16.72
C LEU A 146 -23.86 25.14 16.25
N LYS A 147 -22.79 25.27 17.04
CA LYS A 147 -21.57 24.50 16.88
C LYS A 147 -21.16 23.92 18.21
N LEU A 148 -21.00 22.60 18.23
CA LEU A 148 -20.54 21.85 19.38
C LEU A 148 -19.17 21.25 19.07
N SER A 149 -18.19 21.48 19.93
CA SER A 149 -16.85 20.92 19.77
C SER A 149 -16.32 20.38 21.09
N LYS A 150 -15.51 19.33 21.00
CA LYS A 150 -14.86 18.70 22.16
C LYS A 150 -13.35 18.82 22.00
N SER A 151 -12.70 19.49 22.96
CA SER A 151 -11.26 19.64 22.99
C SER A 151 -10.55 18.38 23.49
N GLU A 152 -9.23 18.31 23.35
CA GLU A 152 -8.42 17.15 23.75
C GLU A 152 -8.48 16.87 25.26
N ASP A 153 -8.66 17.90 26.07
CA ASP A 153 -8.89 17.83 27.52
C ASP A 153 -10.37 17.56 27.89
N GLN A 154 -11.16 17.09 26.93
CA GLN A 154 -12.57 16.72 27.06
C GLN A 154 -13.52 17.88 27.41
N ALA A 155 -13.09 19.14 27.35
CA ALA A 155 -13.98 20.26 27.52
C ALA A 155 -14.97 20.36 26.35
N LEU A 156 -16.26 20.54 26.67
CA LEU A 156 -17.32 20.67 25.69
C LEU A 156 -17.61 22.15 25.48
N ASN A 157 -17.44 22.62 24.25
CA ASN A 157 -17.68 24.00 23.84
C ASN A 157 -18.92 24.03 22.94
N LEU A 158 -19.96 24.75 23.35
CA LEU A 158 -21.14 25.03 22.54
C LEU A 158 -21.16 26.52 22.19
N GLU A 159 -21.24 26.85 20.90
CA GLU A 159 -21.42 28.20 20.36
C GLU A 159 -22.82 28.29 19.72
N VAL A 160 -23.56 29.36 20.03
CA VAL A 160 -24.89 29.64 19.45
C VAL A 160 -24.81 30.95 18.68
N SER A 161 -24.73 30.85 17.35
CA SER A 161 -24.65 32.02 16.46
C SER A 161 -26.02 32.60 16.12
N LYS A 162 -27.10 31.82 16.28
CA LYS A 162 -28.48 32.25 16.11
C LYS A 162 -29.42 31.34 16.90
N GLY A 163 -30.45 31.89 17.51
CA GLY A 163 -31.45 31.13 18.28
C GLY A 163 -31.07 30.96 19.75
N SER A 164 -31.51 29.86 20.35
CA SER A 164 -31.25 29.55 21.77
C SER A 164 -31.13 28.06 22.00
N ALA A 165 -30.20 27.69 22.88
CA ALA A 165 -30.00 26.31 23.33
C ALA A 165 -30.08 26.24 24.85
N LYS A 166 -30.74 25.20 25.36
CA LYS A 166 -30.78 24.86 26.77
C LYS A 166 -29.77 23.75 27.04
N VAL A 167 -28.83 24.01 27.93
CA VAL A 167 -27.73 23.11 28.27
C VAL A 167 -27.92 22.60 29.68
N VAL A 168 -27.98 21.28 29.83
CA VAL A 168 -28.09 20.60 31.12
C VAL A 168 -26.82 19.79 31.34
N SER A 169 -26.13 20.01 32.45
CA SER A 169 -24.93 19.24 32.84
C SER A 169 -25.00 18.93 34.34
N GLY A 170 -25.22 17.66 34.69
CA GLY A 170 -25.57 17.29 36.07
C GLY A 170 -26.86 17.99 36.52
N ASP A 171 -26.83 18.64 37.68
CA ASP A 171 -27.96 19.42 38.22
C ASP A 171 -28.00 20.89 37.73
N GLN A 172 -27.03 21.31 36.93
CA GLN A 172 -26.96 22.68 36.42
C GLN A 172 -27.67 22.80 35.08
N GLU A 173 -28.56 23.79 35.00
CA GLU A 173 -29.23 24.21 33.77
C GLU A 173 -28.74 25.60 33.37
N SER A 174 -28.39 25.79 32.10
CA SER A 174 -27.93 27.06 31.54
C SER A 174 -28.61 27.32 30.20
N SER A 175 -29.03 28.56 29.98
CA SER A 175 -29.56 28.99 28.68
C SER A 175 -28.49 29.77 27.93
N VAL A 176 -28.17 29.33 26.71
CA VAL A 176 -27.22 29.99 25.81
C VAL A 176 -28.01 30.55 24.65
N THR A 177 -27.96 31.86 24.48
CA THR A 177 -28.76 32.59 23.49
C THR A 177 -27.86 33.10 22.36
N ASN A 178 -28.46 33.90 21.48
CA ASN A 178 -27.79 34.44 20.31
C ASN A 178 -26.46 35.12 20.65
N ASN A 179 -25.41 34.78 19.89
CA ASN A 179 -24.05 35.28 20.07
C ASN A 179 -23.49 34.98 21.47
N GLN A 180 -23.76 33.79 22.00
CA GLN A 180 -23.15 33.31 23.23
C GLN A 180 -22.51 31.94 23.01
N ALA A 181 -21.51 31.64 23.82
CA ALA A 181 -20.92 30.33 23.91
C ALA A 181 -20.82 29.90 25.36
N ILE A 182 -20.87 28.60 25.61
CA ILE A 182 -20.65 28.01 26.92
C ILE A 182 -19.53 26.97 26.80
N GLU A 183 -18.59 27.04 27.72
CA GLU A 183 -17.58 26.00 27.91
C GLU A 183 -17.92 25.20 29.17
N LEU A 184 -17.98 23.89 29.02
CA LEU A 184 -18.21 22.93 30.09
C LEU A 184 -16.92 22.13 30.32
N LYS A 185 -16.30 22.32 31.47
CA LYS A 185 -15.05 21.64 31.83
C LYS A 185 -15.07 21.26 33.31
N ASN A 186 -14.83 19.99 33.61
CA ASN A 186 -14.79 19.46 34.98
C ASN A 186 -16.03 19.84 35.83
N GLY A 187 -17.23 19.83 35.23
CA GLY A 187 -18.49 20.16 35.90
C GLY A 187 -18.71 21.66 36.18
N LYS A 188 -17.83 22.54 35.68
CA LYS A 188 -18.04 24.00 35.70
C LYS A 188 -18.50 24.47 34.34
N SER A 189 -19.44 25.40 34.34
CA SER A 189 -19.91 26.13 33.16
C SER A 189 -19.41 27.58 33.17
N GLU A 190 -18.87 28.04 32.06
CA GLU A 190 -18.58 29.46 31.83
C GLU A 190 -19.26 29.92 30.54
N ILE A 191 -20.20 30.85 30.66
CA ILE A 191 -20.85 31.50 29.51
C ILE A 191 -20.02 32.73 29.11
N ARG A 192 -19.72 32.83 27.83
CA ARG A 192 -19.05 33.98 27.20
C ARG A 192 -19.92 34.55 26.09
N SER A 193 -19.89 35.87 25.92
CA SER A 193 -20.53 36.55 24.79
C SER A 193 -19.63 36.52 23.55
N LEU A 194 -20.23 36.62 22.37
CA LEU A 194 -19.60 36.68 21.05
C LEU A 194 -19.98 38.01 20.36
N SER A 195 -19.43 39.15 20.79
CA SER A 195 -19.75 40.46 20.20
C SER A 195 -19.07 40.71 18.84
N ILE A 196 -18.04 39.93 18.51
CA ILE A 196 -17.28 40.08 17.26
C ILE A 196 -17.96 39.27 16.15
N GLY A 197 -18.78 39.93 15.33
CA GLY A 197 -19.43 39.32 14.17
C GLY A 197 -18.46 39.13 13.00
N LEU A 198 -18.43 37.94 12.41
CA LEU A 198 -17.59 37.65 11.23
C LEU A 198 -18.33 37.97 9.93
N SER A 199 -17.65 38.59 8.96
CA SER A 199 -18.25 38.97 7.68
C SER A 199 -17.74 38.07 6.55
N SER A 200 -16.42 37.95 6.38
CA SER A 200 -15.79 37.19 5.29
C SER A 200 -14.51 36.48 5.75
N PRO A 201 -14.20 35.27 5.24
CA PRO A 201 -15.05 34.44 4.37
C PRO A 201 -16.34 33.96 5.07
N PRO A 202 -17.40 33.61 4.32
CA PRO A 202 -18.54 32.93 4.93
C PRO A 202 -18.13 31.54 5.44
N GLU A 203 -18.96 30.95 6.30
CA GLU A 203 -18.77 29.58 6.78
C GLU A 203 -18.66 28.59 5.60
N ARG A 204 -17.67 27.69 5.67
CA ARG A 204 -17.36 26.66 4.65
C ARG A 204 -17.03 27.22 3.27
N LYS A 205 -16.41 28.40 3.19
CA LYS A 205 -15.99 28.92 1.88
C LYS A 205 -14.95 28.01 1.24
N PHE A 206 -15.18 27.62 -0.01
CA PHE A 206 -14.18 26.96 -0.84
C PHE A 206 -13.43 27.99 -1.69
N PHE A 207 -12.10 27.87 -1.69
CA PHE A 207 -11.23 28.61 -2.60
C PHE A 207 -10.57 27.60 -3.52
N GLN A 208 -10.68 27.80 -4.83
CA GLN A 208 -10.00 26.99 -5.84
C GLN A 208 -8.85 27.79 -6.42
N SER A 209 -7.65 27.22 -6.44
CA SER A 209 -6.49 27.85 -7.06
C SER A 209 -5.54 26.83 -7.68
N GLU A 210 -4.86 27.25 -8.74
CA GLU A 210 -3.76 26.50 -9.37
C GLU A 210 -2.41 26.80 -8.71
N THR A 211 -2.35 27.85 -7.89
CA THR A 211 -1.14 28.23 -7.16
C THR A 211 -1.02 27.46 -5.85
N SER A 212 0.20 27.36 -5.30
CA SER A 212 0.46 26.66 -4.04
C SER A 212 -0.19 27.32 -2.82
N SER A 213 -0.51 28.61 -2.89
CA SER A 213 -1.07 29.37 -1.78
C SER A 213 -2.06 30.44 -2.28
N VAL A 214 -3.17 30.59 -1.56
CA VAL A 214 -4.25 31.52 -1.88
C VAL A 214 -4.28 32.67 -0.87
N PRO A 215 -4.21 33.94 -1.30
CA PRO A 215 -4.44 35.07 -0.41
C PRO A 215 -5.93 35.14 -0.04
N VAL A 216 -6.23 34.97 1.25
CA VAL A 216 -7.58 35.07 1.80
C VAL A 216 -7.72 36.36 2.60
N SER A 217 -8.77 37.12 2.30
CA SER A 217 -9.16 38.32 3.05
C SER A 217 -10.19 37.96 4.13
N PHE A 218 -9.81 38.19 5.38
CA PHE A 218 -10.64 38.01 6.56
C PHE A 218 -11.17 39.37 6.99
N VAL A 219 -12.49 39.47 7.16
CA VAL A 219 -13.20 40.71 7.49
C VAL A 219 -14.21 40.41 8.58
N TRP A 220 -14.27 41.30 9.57
CA TRP A 220 -15.19 41.22 10.70
C TRP A 220 -15.82 42.58 11.01
N ASN A 221 -16.83 42.59 11.86
CA ASN A 221 -17.51 43.81 12.27
C ASN A 221 -16.72 44.53 13.36
N LYS A 222 -16.72 45.87 13.31
CA LYS A 222 -16.10 46.69 14.37
C LYS A 222 -16.91 46.57 15.66
N VAL A 223 -16.24 46.22 16.75
CA VAL A 223 -16.77 46.37 18.11
C VAL A 223 -16.39 47.76 18.63
N GLU A 224 -17.36 48.46 19.21
CA GLU A 224 -17.15 49.80 19.76
C GLU A 224 -16.09 49.78 20.88
N SER A 225 -15.23 50.80 20.92
CA SER A 225 -14.12 50.91 21.89
C SER A 225 -13.01 49.84 21.80
N VAL A 226 -13.06 48.91 20.84
CA VAL A 226 -11.99 47.95 20.56
C VAL A 226 -11.12 48.44 19.38
N ARG A 227 -9.81 48.52 19.59
CA ARG A 227 -8.83 48.96 18.57
C ARG A 227 -7.96 47.82 18.05
N ASP A 228 -7.63 46.86 18.89
CA ASP A 228 -6.73 45.76 18.56
C ASP A 228 -7.49 44.45 18.48
N TYR A 229 -7.39 43.81 17.31
CA TYR A 229 -7.93 42.48 17.06
C TYR A 229 -6.78 41.50 16.78
N VAL A 230 -7.02 40.23 17.06
CA VAL A 230 -6.13 39.14 16.69
C VAL A 230 -6.93 38.13 15.87
N LEU A 231 -6.57 37.97 14.61
CA LEU A 231 -7.04 36.88 13.77
C LEU A 231 -6.28 35.61 14.16
N GLU A 232 -7.02 34.58 14.57
CA GLU A 232 -6.50 33.23 14.80
C GLU A 232 -6.94 32.31 13.67
N ILE A 233 -5.99 31.58 13.06
CA ILE A 233 -6.25 30.55 12.05
C ILE A 233 -5.59 29.27 12.50
N SER A 234 -6.30 28.14 12.40
CA SER A 234 -5.86 26.84 12.89
C SER A 234 -6.22 25.75 11.91
N ALA A 235 -5.40 24.71 11.84
CA ALA A 235 -5.76 23.48 11.13
C ALA A 235 -6.68 22.57 11.97
N HIS A 236 -7.00 22.93 13.22
CA HIS A 236 -7.87 22.16 14.14
C HIS A 236 -9.01 23.03 14.70
N PRO A 237 -10.27 22.54 14.74
CA PRO A 237 -11.45 23.35 15.10
C PRO A 237 -11.42 23.88 16.54
N SER A 238 -10.78 23.18 17.47
CA SER A 238 -10.62 23.61 18.87
C SER A 238 -9.47 24.60 19.10
N PHE A 239 -8.72 24.97 18.05
CA PHE A 239 -7.50 25.79 18.17
C PHE A 239 -6.45 25.23 19.14
N SER A 240 -6.45 23.92 19.41
CA SER A 240 -5.48 23.27 20.31
C SER A 240 -4.07 23.16 19.72
N LYS A 241 -3.93 23.23 18.39
CA LYS A 241 -2.66 23.01 17.66
C LYS A 241 -2.53 23.93 16.46
N LYS A 242 -1.29 24.34 16.15
CA LYS A 242 -0.92 25.07 14.91
C LYS A 242 -1.72 26.36 14.67
N VAL A 243 -1.89 27.18 15.71
CA VAL A 243 -2.62 28.45 15.62
C VAL A 243 -1.70 29.56 15.10
N ILE A 244 -1.99 30.06 13.90
CA ILE A 244 -1.42 31.27 13.32
C ILE A 244 -2.15 32.47 13.91
N ARG A 245 -1.42 33.41 14.50
CA ARG A 245 -1.98 34.65 15.07
C ARG A 245 -1.51 35.86 14.29
N THR A 246 -2.44 36.72 13.90
CA THR A 246 -2.15 37.96 13.16
C THR A 246 -2.84 39.12 13.86
N LYS A 247 -2.07 40.07 14.40
CA LYS A 247 -2.61 41.29 14.99
C LYS A 247 -3.10 42.22 13.88
N SER A 248 -4.23 42.87 14.08
CA SER A 248 -4.76 43.91 13.20
C SER A 248 -5.36 45.04 14.02
N ASN A 249 -5.04 46.28 13.62
CA ASN A 249 -5.65 47.49 14.16
C ASN A 249 -6.87 47.96 13.33
N SER A 250 -7.30 47.13 12.39
CA SER A 250 -8.44 47.35 11.52
C SER A 250 -9.42 46.18 11.61
N THR A 251 -10.55 46.27 10.91
CA THR A 251 -11.56 45.21 10.84
C THR A 251 -11.29 44.16 9.76
N ALA A 252 -10.05 44.11 9.26
CA ALA A 252 -9.64 43.14 8.26
C ALA A 252 -8.19 42.67 8.46
N ALA A 253 -7.88 41.49 7.94
CA ALA A 253 -6.53 40.98 7.81
C ALA A 253 -6.44 40.03 6.61
N ASN A 254 -5.29 40.04 5.91
CA ASN A 254 -5.04 39.13 4.81
C ASN A 254 -4.05 38.05 5.23
N LYS A 255 -4.32 36.80 4.85
CA LYS A 255 -3.37 35.70 5.03
C LYS A 255 -3.35 34.80 3.81
N SER A 256 -2.15 34.48 3.36
CA SER A 256 -1.92 33.47 2.33
C SER A 256 -1.94 32.08 2.95
N LEU A 257 -2.81 31.20 2.44
CA LEU A 257 -3.03 29.85 2.95
C LEU A 257 -2.79 28.81 1.85
N GLU A 258 -2.07 27.76 2.19
CA GLU A 258 -1.83 26.61 1.31
C GLU A 258 -3.05 25.68 1.25
N LYS A 259 -3.04 24.70 0.33
CA LYS A 259 -4.09 23.68 0.22
C LYS A 259 -4.37 23.02 1.58
N GLY A 260 -5.63 23.04 2.01
CA GLY A 260 -6.02 22.48 3.29
C GLY A 260 -7.34 23.05 3.81
N THR A 261 -7.85 22.44 4.87
CA THR A 261 -9.02 22.91 5.61
C THR A 261 -8.54 23.68 6.84
N TYR A 262 -9.09 24.87 7.05
CA TYR A 262 -8.72 25.77 8.14
C TYR A 262 -9.95 26.24 8.89
N PHE A 263 -9.75 26.47 10.18
CA PHE A 263 -10.69 27.07 11.11
C PHE A 263 -10.15 28.43 11.53
N TRP A 264 -11.00 29.44 11.59
CA TRP A 264 -10.58 30.79 11.90
C TRP A 264 -11.58 31.50 12.80
N ARG A 265 -11.07 32.39 13.64
CA ARG A 265 -11.83 33.24 14.55
C ARG A 265 -11.07 34.52 14.82
N VAL A 266 -11.74 35.52 15.36
CA VAL A 266 -11.15 36.79 15.77
C VAL A 266 -11.30 36.93 17.29
N THR A 267 -10.25 37.41 17.96
CA THR A 267 -10.30 37.72 19.38
C THR A 267 -9.88 39.16 19.66
N ALA A 268 -10.47 39.75 20.68
CA ALA A 268 -10.11 41.06 21.21
C ALA A 268 -10.34 41.10 22.73
N ILE A 269 -9.70 42.04 23.42
CA ILE A 269 -9.98 42.28 24.84
C ILE A 269 -11.24 43.13 24.95
N ASN A 270 -12.23 42.64 25.70
CA ASN A 270 -13.43 43.39 25.98
C ASN A 270 -13.12 44.54 26.96
N PRO A 271 -13.38 45.81 26.60
CA PRO A 271 -13.02 46.95 27.46
C PRO A 271 -13.72 46.96 28.82
N ALA A 272 -14.93 46.40 28.92
CA ALA A 272 -15.72 46.41 30.14
C ALA A 272 -15.29 45.30 31.13
N THR A 273 -15.01 44.10 30.62
CA THR A 273 -14.66 42.95 31.47
C THR A 273 -13.15 42.72 31.60
N GLN A 274 -12.34 43.39 30.77
CA GLN A 274 -10.89 43.17 30.64
C GLN A 274 -10.50 41.72 30.33
N LYS A 275 -11.45 40.91 29.86
CA LYS A 275 -11.25 39.51 29.46
C LYS A 275 -11.20 39.37 27.93
N PRO A 276 -10.50 38.35 27.40
CA PRO A 276 -10.55 38.05 25.98
C PRO A 276 -11.94 37.58 25.57
N GLU A 277 -12.42 38.14 24.47
CA GLU A 277 -13.65 37.75 23.80
C GLU A 277 -13.30 37.12 22.45
N TYR A 278 -14.09 36.14 22.02
CA TYR A 278 -13.87 35.40 20.78
C TYR A 278 -15.09 35.58 19.88
N SER A 279 -14.90 35.62 18.57
CA SER A 279 -15.98 35.43 17.61
C SER A 279 -16.44 33.97 17.58
N GLU A 280 -17.51 33.70 16.85
CA GLU A 280 -17.80 32.34 16.37
C GLU A 280 -16.60 31.76 15.60
N THR A 281 -16.51 30.43 15.54
CA THR A 281 -15.49 29.75 14.73
C THR A 281 -16.00 29.39 13.35
N ARG A 282 -15.42 29.99 12.31
CA ARG A 282 -15.70 29.65 10.91
C ARG A 282 -14.68 28.72 10.28
N SER A 283 -15.06 28.01 9.24
CA SER A 283 -14.20 27.13 8.43
C SER A 283 -14.10 27.59 6.98
N LEU A 284 -12.98 27.26 6.35
CA LEU A 284 -12.75 27.42 4.92
C LEU A 284 -11.86 26.28 4.41
N THR A 285 -11.95 26.00 3.12
CA THR A 285 -11.07 25.01 2.48
C THR A 285 -10.41 25.60 1.24
N ILE A 286 -9.08 25.52 1.20
CA ILE A 286 -8.27 25.82 0.03
C ILE A 286 -8.07 24.53 -0.76
N LEU A 287 -8.58 24.51 -1.98
CA LEU A 287 -8.49 23.41 -2.93
C LEU A 287 -7.44 23.71 -4.00
N GLY A 288 -6.80 22.65 -4.48
CA GLY A 288 -5.96 22.73 -5.68
C GLY A 288 -6.82 22.74 -6.95
N ASN A 289 -6.16 22.52 -8.10
CA ASN A 289 -6.87 22.39 -9.35
C ASN A 289 -7.75 21.12 -9.37
N LEU A 290 -9.05 21.28 -9.58
CA LEU A 290 -10.02 20.19 -9.70
C LEU A 290 -10.12 19.73 -11.16
N LYS A 291 -8.99 19.28 -11.72
CA LYS A 291 -8.84 18.91 -13.13
C LYS A 291 -8.62 17.39 -13.28
N PRO A 292 -9.46 16.69 -14.06
CA PRO A 292 -9.22 15.28 -14.35
C PRO A 292 -8.08 15.10 -15.36
N SER A 293 -7.36 13.99 -15.26
CA SER A 293 -6.35 13.54 -16.22
C SER A 293 -6.82 12.28 -16.91
N VAL A 294 -6.95 12.32 -18.24
CA VAL A 294 -7.27 11.15 -19.06
C VAL A 294 -5.99 10.35 -19.30
N PHE A 295 -6.03 9.05 -19.03
CA PHE A 295 -4.88 8.16 -19.24
C PHE A 295 -5.21 6.98 -20.16
N THR A 296 -6.48 6.75 -20.47
CA THR A 296 -6.90 5.87 -21.57
C THR A 296 -7.95 6.60 -22.39
N PRO A 297 -7.83 6.64 -23.73
CA PRO A 297 -6.69 6.16 -24.51
C PRO A 297 -5.40 6.91 -24.17
N SER A 298 -4.26 6.29 -24.43
CA SER A 298 -2.95 6.95 -24.35
C SER A 298 -2.82 7.99 -25.47
N LYS A 299 -1.97 8.99 -25.27
CA LYS A 299 -1.72 10.01 -26.29
C LYS A 299 -1.20 9.37 -27.58
N SER A 300 -1.91 9.62 -28.67
CA SER A 300 -1.63 9.07 -30.01
C SER A 300 -1.78 7.55 -30.11
N GLU A 301 -2.57 6.92 -29.23
CA GLU A 301 -2.92 5.51 -29.35
C GLU A 301 -3.72 5.24 -30.64
N GLU A 302 -3.40 4.16 -31.35
CA GLU A 302 -4.06 3.76 -32.59
C GLU A 302 -4.83 2.45 -32.37
N PHE A 303 -6.14 2.51 -32.58
CA PHE A 303 -7.03 1.36 -32.57
C PHE A 303 -7.26 0.88 -33.99
N LYS A 304 -6.89 -0.36 -34.28
CA LYS A 304 -6.96 -0.93 -35.64
C LYS A 304 -8.07 -1.97 -35.73
N PHE A 305 -8.75 -2.03 -36.87
CA PHE A 305 -9.79 -3.04 -37.13
C PHE A 305 -9.97 -3.32 -38.61
N THR A 306 -10.64 -4.42 -38.98
CA THR A 306 -10.97 -4.71 -40.38
C THR A 306 -12.48 -4.72 -40.63
N SER A 307 -13.20 -5.61 -39.95
CA SER A 307 -14.65 -5.82 -40.07
C SER A 307 -15.41 -5.46 -38.79
N VAL A 308 -14.81 -5.69 -37.61
CA VAL A 308 -15.42 -5.41 -36.31
C VAL A 308 -14.78 -4.18 -35.68
N GLN A 309 -15.54 -3.09 -35.57
CA GLN A 309 -15.06 -1.86 -34.93
C GLN A 309 -14.68 -2.11 -33.47
N PRO A 310 -13.55 -1.54 -33.00
CA PRO A 310 -13.14 -1.68 -31.62
C PRO A 310 -14.04 -0.83 -30.71
N SER A 311 -14.02 -1.14 -29.42
CA SER A 311 -14.54 -0.23 -28.38
C SER A 311 -13.37 0.56 -27.81
N VAL A 312 -13.49 1.88 -27.75
CA VAL A 312 -12.49 2.74 -27.11
C VAL A 312 -12.94 3.03 -25.68
N THR A 313 -12.15 2.59 -24.71
CA THR A 313 -12.40 2.90 -23.30
C THR A 313 -11.70 4.20 -22.95
N VAL A 314 -12.47 5.16 -22.43
CA VAL A 314 -11.97 6.43 -21.90
C VAL A 314 -11.95 6.32 -20.38
N GLN A 315 -10.79 6.53 -19.77
CA GLN A 315 -10.62 6.46 -18.32
C GLN A 315 -9.78 7.64 -17.82
N TRP A 316 -10.17 8.18 -16.67
CA TRP A 316 -9.57 9.37 -16.09
C TRP A 316 -9.46 9.30 -14.56
N THR A 317 -8.68 10.22 -14.00
CA THR A 317 -8.56 10.38 -12.54
C THR A 317 -9.85 10.94 -11.94
N ILE A 318 -10.28 10.36 -10.82
CA ILE A 318 -11.38 10.91 -10.02
C ILE A 318 -10.97 12.30 -9.48
N VAL A 319 -11.94 13.20 -9.40
CA VAL A 319 -11.78 14.59 -8.96
C VAL A 319 -12.64 14.76 -7.72
N ASP A 320 -12.05 15.27 -6.64
CA ASP A 320 -12.78 15.50 -5.39
C ASP A 320 -14.02 16.38 -5.63
N PHE A 321 -15.10 16.10 -4.90
CA PHE A 321 -16.40 16.79 -4.99
C PHE A 321 -17.17 16.62 -6.30
N ALA A 322 -16.62 15.95 -7.31
CA ALA A 322 -17.35 15.66 -8.54
C ALA A 322 -18.45 14.62 -8.28
N LYS A 323 -19.68 14.92 -8.72
CA LYS A 323 -20.80 13.97 -8.73
C LYS A 323 -20.91 13.17 -10.03
N GLY A 324 -20.13 13.57 -11.04
CA GLY A 324 -20.10 12.97 -12.35
C GLY A 324 -19.20 13.76 -13.30
N TYR A 325 -19.23 13.36 -14.56
CA TYR A 325 -18.37 13.89 -15.60
C TYR A 325 -19.12 13.96 -16.93
N THR A 326 -18.84 15.03 -17.69
CA THR A 326 -19.12 15.08 -19.12
C THR A 326 -17.89 14.61 -19.87
N VAL A 327 -18.05 13.57 -20.70
CA VAL A 327 -17.04 13.10 -21.65
C VAL A 327 -17.40 13.62 -23.03
N GLU A 328 -16.47 14.32 -23.67
CA GLU A 328 -16.64 14.83 -25.03
C GLU A 328 -15.58 14.21 -25.95
N ILE A 329 -16.00 13.76 -27.13
CA ILE A 329 -15.12 13.27 -28.20
C ILE A 329 -15.38 14.12 -29.45
N ALA A 330 -14.34 14.66 -30.06
CA ALA A 330 -14.40 15.51 -31.25
C ALA A 330 -13.42 15.05 -32.34
N LYS A 331 -13.59 15.50 -33.58
CA LYS A 331 -12.62 15.25 -34.67
C LYS A 331 -11.46 16.25 -34.68
N ASP A 332 -11.62 17.38 -34.00
CA ASP A 332 -10.65 18.46 -33.94
C ASP A 332 -10.26 18.81 -32.49
N LYS A 333 -9.08 19.38 -32.33
CA LYS A 333 -8.54 19.74 -31.00
C LYS A 333 -9.31 20.88 -30.32
N SER A 334 -10.03 21.71 -31.07
CA SER A 334 -10.87 22.79 -30.49
C SER A 334 -12.24 22.33 -30.01
N PHE A 335 -12.62 21.08 -30.28
CA PHE A 335 -13.95 20.53 -29.99
C PHE A 335 -15.07 21.31 -30.70
N SER A 336 -14.82 21.72 -31.95
CA SER A 336 -15.81 22.40 -32.80
C SER A 336 -16.70 21.40 -33.56
N ASP A 337 -16.16 20.24 -33.93
CA ASP A 337 -16.84 19.09 -34.57
C ASP A 337 -16.98 17.95 -33.54
N LEU A 338 -17.97 18.08 -32.66
CA LEU A 338 -18.30 17.10 -31.63
C LEU A 338 -18.90 15.83 -32.26
N VAL A 339 -18.31 14.69 -31.93
CA VAL A 339 -18.77 13.36 -32.30
C VAL A 339 -19.66 12.77 -31.21
N LEU A 340 -19.35 13.06 -29.94
CA LEU A 340 -20.06 12.55 -28.78
C LEU A 340 -19.95 13.53 -27.60
N THR A 341 -21.04 13.68 -26.86
CA THR A 341 -21.07 14.27 -25.52
C THR A 341 -21.88 13.34 -24.63
N GLN A 342 -21.29 12.86 -23.53
CA GLN A 342 -21.92 11.88 -22.66
C GLN A 342 -21.71 12.20 -21.18
N GLU A 343 -22.76 12.02 -20.39
CA GLU A 343 -22.73 12.16 -18.94
C GLU A 343 -22.49 10.81 -18.26
N THR A 344 -21.63 10.80 -17.24
CA THR A 344 -21.29 9.60 -16.47
C THR A 344 -21.15 9.93 -14.98
N GLN A 345 -21.48 8.98 -14.10
CA GLN A 345 -21.25 9.13 -12.65
C GLN A 345 -19.88 8.59 -12.22
N GLY A 346 -19.31 7.63 -12.95
CA GLY A 346 -18.01 7.03 -12.68
C GLY A 346 -16.87 7.70 -13.46
N SER A 347 -15.65 7.20 -13.27
CA SER A 347 -14.44 7.72 -13.95
C SER A 347 -14.04 6.92 -15.20
N LEU A 348 -15.01 6.26 -15.83
CA LEU A 348 -14.83 5.42 -17.00
C LEU A 348 -16.03 5.53 -17.93
N TYR A 349 -15.76 5.60 -19.22
CA TYR A 349 -16.75 5.52 -20.27
C TYR A 349 -16.26 4.62 -21.40
N ARG A 350 -17.13 3.75 -21.94
CA ARG A 350 -16.80 2.89 -23.08
C ARG A 350 -17.54 3.37 -24.32
N TRP A 351 -16.80 3.86 -25.30
CA TRP A 351 -17.34 4.26 -26.60
C TRP A 351 -17.36 3.06 -27.56
N ASP A 352 -18.55 2.51 -27.80
CA ASP A 352 -18.77 1.39 -28.72
C ASP A 352 -19.02 1.86 -30.16
N LYS A 353 -18.79 0.97 -31.14
CA LYS A 353 -19.01 1.21 -32.59
C LYS A 353 -18.27 2.45 -33.10
N THR A 354 -16.98 2.52 -32.79
CA THR A 354 -16.16 3.67 -33.19
C THR A 354 -16.12 3.86 -34.69
N LYS A 355 -16.09 5.12 -35.13
CA LYS A 355 -15.87 5.49 -36.52
C LYS A 355 -14.39 5.55 -36.81
N GLU A 356 -13.99 5.31 -38.05
CA GLU A 356 -12.63 5.58 -38.51
C GLU A 356 -12.35 7.08 -38.48
N GLY A 357 -11.13 7.45 -38.10
CA GLY A 357 -10.70 8.84 -38.03
C GLY A 357 -9.71 9.12 -36.91
N THR A 358 -9.26 10.37 -36.82
CA THR A 358 -8.53 10.90 -35.66
C THR A 358 -9.50 11.65 -34.77
N PHE A 359 -9.43 11.40 -33.47
CA PHE A 359 -10.32 11.99 -32.47
C PHE A 359 -9.53 12.59 -31.31
N PHE A 360 -10.19 13.52 -30.63
CA PHE A 360 -9.73 14.15 -29.40
C PHE A 360 -10.77 13.91 -28.33
N VAL A 361 -10.36 13.48 -27.15
CA VAL A 361 -11.24 13.31 -25.99
C VAL A 361 -10.86 14.28 -24.88
N ARG A 362 -11.86 14.87 -24.23
CA ARG A 362 -11.70 15.64 -23.00
C ARG A 362 -12.80 15.28 -22.01
N VAL A 363 -12.51 15.51 -20.74
CA VAL A 363 -13.43 15.21 -19.64
C VAL A 363 -13.58 16.44 -18.76
N THR A 364 -14.82 16.78 -18.44
CA THR A 364 -15.17 17.92 -17.58
C THR A 364 -15.88 17.40 -16.33
N PRO A 365 -15.37 17.67 -15.11
CA PRO A 365 -16.03 17.26 -13.88
C PRO A 365 -17.27 18.11 -13.62
N LYS A 366 -18.31 17.50 -13.05
CA LYS A 366 -19.51 18.18 -12.60
C LYS A 366 -19.58 18.22 -11.09
N PHE A 367 -19.58 19.44 -10.54
CA PHE A 367 -19.73 19.68 -9.11
C PHE A 367 -21.19 20.02 -8.77
N SER A 368 -21.60 19.70 -7.55
CA SER A 368 -22.87 20.20 -7.00
C SER A 368 -22.72 21.46 -6.15
N LEU A 369 -21.48 21.90 -5.90
CA LEU A 369 -21.20 23.13 -5.17
C LEU A 369 -20.99 24.26 -6.17
N ASN A 370 -21.79 25.33 -6.05
CA ASN A 370 -21.71 26.50 -6.92
C ASN A 370 -20.39 27.26 -6.81
N ASP A 371 -19.68 27.11 -5.69
CA ASP A 371 -18.37 27.74 -5.44
C ASP A 371 -17.22 27.09 -6.23
N LEU A 372 -17.43 25.89 -6.79
CA LEU A 372 -16.40 25.14 -7.50
C LEU A 372 -16.55 25.31 -9.01
N LYS A 373 -15.44 25.64 -9.69
CA LYS A 373 -15.39 25.78 -11.14
C LYS A 373 -14.82 24.51 -11.77
N ALA A 374 -15.56 23.98 -12.74
CA ALA A 374 -15.10 22.83 -13.53
C ALA A 374 -13.86 23.20 -14.36
N SER A 375 -12.76 22.48 -14.13
CA SER A 375 -11.58 22.53 -14.98
C SER A 375 -11.62 21.36 -15.96
N VAL A 376 -11.68 21.65 -17.26
CA VAL A 376 -11.64 20.62 -18.31
C VAL A 376 -10.26 19.95 -18.36
N SER A 377 -10.22 18.66 -18.67
CA SER A 377 -8.96 17.94 -18.89
C SER A 377 -8.19 18.50 -20.10
N GLU A 378 -6.89 18.20 -20.17
CA GLU A 378 -6.19 18.34 -21.44
C GLU A 378 -6.80 17.41 -22.49
N PRO A 379 -6.96 17.86 -23.75
CA PRO A 379 -7.36 16.98 -24.84
C PRO A 379 -6.34 15.89 -25.11
N VAL A 380 -6.79 14.64 -25.14
CA VAL A 380 -5.97 13.48 -25.55
C VAL A 380 -6.38 13.04 -26.94
N SER A 381 -5.43 12.93 -27.86
CA SER A 381 -5.68 12.44 -29.21
C SER A 381 -5.50 10.93 -29.32
N PHE A 382 -6.30 10.30 -30.17
CA PHE A 382 -6.19 8.89 -30.56
C PHE A 382 -6.74 8.72 -31.98
N SER A 383 -6.41 7.62 -32.63
CA SER A 383 -6.94 7.30 -33.96
C SER A 383 -7.60 5.93 -33.99
N VAL A 384 -8.61 5.81 -34.83
CA VAL A 384 -9.23 4.53 -35.17
C VAL A 384 -9.04 4.34 -36.67
N ARG A 385 -8.35 3.28 -37.06
CA ARG A 385 -7.96 3.04 -38.46
C ARG A 385 -8.48 1.70 -38.95
N ARG A 386 -9.05 1.69 -40.15
CA ARG A 386 -9.43 0.46 -40.82
C ARG A 386 -8.22 -0.12 -41.57
N LEU A 387 -8.00 -1.42 -41.40
CA LEU A 387 -7.03 -2.20 -42.16
C LEU A 387 -7.78 -3.05 -43.19
N GLU A 388 -7.13 -3.34 -44.32
CA GLU A 388 -7.64 -4.28 -45.30
C GLU A 388 -7.61 -5.72 -44.78
N LYS A 389 -6.57 -6.05 -44.00
CA LYS A 389 -6.36 -7.37 -43.40
C LYS A 389 -5.97 -7.28 -41.93
N PRO A 390 -6.37 -8.25 -41.09
CA PRO A 390 -5.97 -8.28 -39.69
C PRO A 390 -4.46 -8.38 -39.55
N GLU A 391 -3.88 -7.71 -38.54
CA GLU A 391 -2.48 -7.93 -38.21
C GLU A 391 -2.29 -9.32 -37.60
N PRO A 392 -1.21 -10.03 -37.96
CA PRO A 392 -0.88 -11.30 -37.33
C PRO A 392 -0.68 -11.17 -35.81
N PRO A 393 -0.88 -12.25 -35.04
CA PRO A 393 -0.63 -12.22 -33.60
C PRO A 393 0.82 -11.81 -33.27
N VAL A 394 0.99 -11.00 -32.23
CA VAL A 394 2.29 -10.55 -31.75
C VAL A 394 2.64 -11.26 -30.45
N LEU A 395 3.74 -12.00 -30.47
CA LEU A 395 4.20 -12.78 -29.34
C LEU A 395 4.66 -11.87 -28.18
N LYS A 396 4.33 -12.24 -26.94
CA LYS A 396 4.70 -11.47 -25.73
C LYS A 396 5.60 -12.28 -24.81
N ARG A 397 5.15 -13.47 -24.38
CA ARG A 397 5.90 -14.38 -23.50
C ARG A 397 5.86 -15.81 -24.02
N PRO A 398 6.96 -16.59 -23.94
CA PRO A 398 8.31 -16.17 -23.57
C PRO A 398 8.88 -15.04 -24.44
N ALA A 399 9.79 -14.24 -23.88
CA ALA A 399 10.53 -13.25 -24.62
C ALA A 399 11.49 -13.92 -25.62
N GLU A 400 11.96 -13.17 -26.61
CA GLU A 400 12.95 -13.68 -27.55
C GLU A 400 14.24 -14.05 -26.80
N GLN A 401 14.73 -15.26 -27.04
CA GLN A 401 15.89 -15.88 -26.38
C GLN A 401 15.77 -16.02 -24.86
N GLU A 402 14.55 -16.01 -24.31
CA GLU A 402 14.36 -16.24 -22.87
C GLU A 402 14.89 -17.62 -22.45
N GLU A 403 15.74 -17.64 -21.43
CA GLU A 403 16.26 -18.87 -20.84
C GLU A 403 15.39 -19.30 -19.66
N ILE A 404 14.87 -20.52 -19.72
CA ILE A 404 13.92 -21.05 -18.74
C ILE A 404 14.46 -22.37 -18.20
N SER A 405 14.41 -22.57 -16.88
CA SER A 405 14.79 -23.85 -16.28
C SER A 405 13.88 -24.98 -16.78
N LEU A 406 14.48 -26.05 -17.32
CA LEU A 406 13.78 -27.26 -17.74
C LEU A 406 12.99 -27.87 -16.59
N ARG A 407 13.44 -27.74 -15.33
CA ARG A 407 12.72 -28.27 -14.16
C ARG A 407 11.36 -27.63 -13.96
N LYS A 408 11.28 -26.31 -14.14
CA LYS A 408 10.03 -25.56 -14.04
C LYS A 408 9.10 -25.97 -15.18
N PHE A 409 9.64 -26.05 -16.39
CA PHE A 409 8.89 -26.35 -17.60
C PHE A 409 8.40 -27.80 -17.68
N SER A 410 9.21 -28.77 -17.24
CA SER A 410 8.90 -30.22 -17.29
C SER A 410 7.85 -30.68 -16.28
N LYS A 411 7.51 -29.84 -15.29
CA LYS A 411 6.47 -30.14 -14.30
C LYS A 411 5.12 -29.54 -14.69
N GLU A 412 5.10 -28.28 -15.12
CA GLU A 412 3.86 -27.49 -15.27
C GLU A 412 3.61 -27.03 -16.72
N GLY A 413 4.56 -27.25 -17.63
CA GLY A 413 4.57 -26.64 -18.95
C GLY A 413 5.03 -25.19 -18.94
N GLY A 414 4.97 -24.53 -20.09
CA GLY A 414 5.29 -23.12 -20.25
C GLY A 414 4.03 -22.29 -20.46
N LEU A 415 3.97 -21.10 -19.85
CA LEU A 415 2.95 -20.10 -20.17
C LEU A 415 3.38 -19.31 -21.40
N PHE A 416 2.54 -19.33 -22.42
CA PHE A 416 2.68 -18.56 -23.64
C PHE A 416 1.60 -17.47 -23.68
N VAL A 417 2.00 -16.25 -24.00
CA VAL A 417 1.14 -15.07 -24.06
C VAL A 417 1.44 -14.31 -25.33
N TRP A 418 0.39 -13.88 -26.02
CA TRP A 418 0.47 -13.04 -27.22
C TRP A 418 -0.61 -11.96 -27.17
N SER A 419 -0.56 -11.02 -28.10
CA SER A 419 -1.67 -10.12 -28.42
C SER A 419 -2.17 -10.45 -29.82
N GLY A 420 -3.48 -10.46 -30.01
CA GLY A 420 -4.10 -10.65 -31.32
C GLY A 420 -5.33 -9.76 -31.47
N SER A 421 -5.75 -9.53 -32.70
CA SER A 421 -6.99 -8.80 -32.98
C SER A 421 -8.17 -9.48 -32.31
N SER A 422 -9.14 -8.69 -31.83
CA SER A 422 -10.42 -9.17 -31.30
C SER A 422 -11.27 -9.91 -32.34
N GLU A 423 -10.87 -9.87 -33.61
CA GLU A 423 -11.55 -10.52 -34.73
C GLU A 423 -11.23 -12.02 -34.82
N PHE A 424 -10.12 -12.47 -34.23
CA PHE A 424 -9.73 -13.88 -34.20
C PHE A 424 -10.45 -14.63 -33.08
N LYS A 425 -11.11 -15.74 -33.44
CA LYS A 425 -11.87 -16.56 -32.48
C LYS A 425 -11.08 -17.73 -31.90
N GLU A 426 -10.08 -18.21 -32.63
CA GLU A 426 -9.27 -19.36 -32.26
C GLU A 426 -7.82 -19.13 -32.68
N TYR A 427 -6.89 -19.56 -31.84
CA TYR A 427 -5.45 -19.54 -32.05
C TYR A 427 -4.92 -20.97 -31.94
N VAL A 428 -3.88 -21.28 -32.70
CA VAL A 428 -3.09 -22.51 -32.61
C VAL A 428 -1.68 -22.14 -32.16
N LEU A 429 -1.33 -22.51 -30.93
CA LEU A 429 0.03 -22.44 -30.42
C LEU A 429 0.84 -23.62 -30.99
N GLU A 430 1.89 -23.31 -31.74
CA GLU A 430 2.86 -24.30 -32.22
C GLU A 430 4.22 -24.10 -31.52
N ILE A 431 4.84 -25.19 -31.09
CA ILE A 431 6.21 -25.22 -30.55
C ILE A 431 6.99 -26.31 -31.29
N ALA A 432 8.19 -25.99 -31.77
CA ALA A 432 9.07 -26.90 -32.51
C ALA A 432 10.53 -26.74 -32.05
N GLN A 433 11.40 -27.65 -32.50
CA GLN A 433 12.86 -27.52 -32.32
C GLN A 433 13.54 -26.82 -33.51
N ASP A 434 12.81 -26.62 -34.60
CA ASP A 434 13.27 -25.91 -35.79
C ASP A 434 12.42 -24.66 -36.06
N SER A 435 13.04 -23.61 -36.62
CA SER A 435 12.36 -22.35 -36.94
C SER A 435 11.33 -22.47 -38.06
N ASP A 436 11.41 -23.53 -38.88
CA ASP A 436 10.49 -23.78 -39.99
C ASP A 436 9.21 -24.51 -39.54
N PHE A 437 9.19 -25.05 -38.31
CA PHE A 437 8.12 -25.86 -37.74
C PHE A 437 7.75 -27.04 -38.65
N LYS A 438 8.74 -27.75 -39.19
CA LYS A 438 8.51 -28.93 -40.03
C LYS A 438 7.76 -30.03 -39.26
N ASN A 439 8.12 -30.21 -37.99
CA ASN A 439 7.48 -31.17 -37.09
C ASN A 439 7.22 -30.50 -35.72
N PRO A 440 6.09 -29.78 -35.57
CA PRO A 440 5.76 -29.14 -34.30
C PRO A 440 5.52 -30.19 -33.21
N ILE A 441 6.27 -30.08 -32.11
CA ILE A 441 6.19 -30.93 -30.92
C ILE A 441 4.90 -30.64 -30.15
N VAL A 442 4.47 -29.39 -30.15
CA VAL A 442 3.19 -28.97 -29.58
C VAL A 442 2.39 -28.28 -30.68
N SER A 443 1.13 -28.66 -30.81
CA SER A 443 0.12 -27.94 -31.58
C SER A 443 -1.19 -27.92 -30.77
N LYS A 444 -1.55 -26.77 -30.21
CA LYS A 444 -2.65 -26.64 -29.26
C LYS A 444 -3.58 -25.48 -29.61
N LYS A 445 -4.87 -25.77 -29.71
CA LYS A 445 -5.93 -24.77 -29.94
C LYS A 445 -6.34 -24.06 -28.66
N THR A 446 -6.65 -22.77 -28.74
CA THR A 446 -7.22 -21.96 -27.65
C THR A 446 -8.01 -20.79 -28.21
N SER A 447 -9.05 -20.33 -27.50
CA SER A 447 -9.76 -19.08 -27.80
C SER A 447 -9.23 -17.87 -27.02
N SER A 448 -8.26 -18.08 -26.12
CA SER A 448 -7.61 -17.03 -25.34
C SER A 448 -6.31 -16.56 -26.01
N THR A 449 -5.86 -15.35 -25.68
CA THR A 449 -4.54 -14.82 -26.07
C THR A 449 -3.39 -15.34 -25.18
N SER A 450 -3.65 -16.43 -24.46
CA SER A 450 -2.67 -17.17 -23.68
C SER A 450 -2.96 -18.67 -23.70
N SER A 451 -1.93 -19.48 -23.51
CA SER A 451 -2.04 -20.93 -23.39
C SER A 451 -0.85 -21.50 -22.63
N VAL A 452 -1.10 -22.58 -21.90
CA VAL A 452 -0.05 -23.37 -21.25
C VAL A 452 0.27 -24.58 -22.12
N SER A 453 1.54 -24.78 -22.45
CA SER A 453 1.99 -25.95 -23.22
C SER A 453 1.97 -27.22 -22.36
N PRO A 454 1.93 -28.42 -22.97
CA PRO A 454 2.35 -29.63 -22.27
C PRO A 454 3.81 -29.50 -21.78
N PRO A 455 4.20 -30.28 -20.76
CA PRO A 455 5.59 -30.33 -20.31
C PRO A 455 6.53 -30.82 -21.40
N LEU A 456 7.71 -30.21 -21.48
CA LEU A 456 8.81 -30.62 -22.35
C LEU A 456 9.94 -31.21 -21.50
N GLN A 457 10.53 -32.32 -21.95
CA GLN A 457 11.48 -33.11 -21.15
C GLN A 457 12.95 -32.87 -21.50
N ASN A 458 13.22 -32.24 -22.64
CA ASN A 458 14.59 -32.07 -23.13
C ASN A 458 15.03 -30.61 -23.01
N ALA A 459 16.27 -30.41 -22.58
CA ALA A 459 16.93 -29.11 -22.67
C ALA A 459 17.25 -28.80 -24.14
N GLY A 460 17.36 -27.52 -24.47
CA GLY A 460 17.72 -27.07 -25.82
C GLY A 460 16.96 -25.83 -26.26
N ALA A 461 17.23 -25.42 -27.50
CA ALA A 461 16.50 -24.34 -28.16
C ALA A 461 15.15 -24.83 -28.68
N TYR A 462 14.12 -24.02 -28.49
CA TYR A 462 12.78 -24.23 -29.00
C TYR A 462 12.29 -22.97 -29.69
N TYR A 463 11.52 -23.15 -30.76
CA TYR A 463 10.85 -22.09 -31.48
C TYR A 463 9.36 -22.20 -31.23
N TRP A 464 8.68 -21.06 -31.10
CA TRP A 464 7.24 -21.03 -30.98
C TRP A 464 6.61 -19.95 -31.85
N ARG A 465 5.39 -20.22 -32.30
CA ARG A 465 4.57 -19.28 -33.06
C ARG A 465 3.10 -19.51 -32.75
N VAL A 466 2.29 -18.52 -33.11
CA VAL A 466 0.84 -18.60 -33.01
C VAL A 466 0.25 -18.41 -34.39
N LYS A 467 -0.53 -19.40 -34.83
CA LYS A 467 -1.37 -19.30 -36.03
C LYS A 467 -2.79 -18.95 -35.65
N THR A 468 -3.48 -18.28 -36.55
CA THR A 468 -4.90 -17.96 -36.43
C THR A 468 -5.52 -17.95 -37.82
N GLN A 469 -6.84 -18.01 -37.89
CA GLN A 469 -7.60 -17.93 -39.12
C GLN A 469 -8.63 -16.80 -39.01
N SER A 470 -8.76 -16.00 -40.06
CA SER A 470 -9.84 -15.00 -40.14
C SER A 470 -11.19 -15.67 -40.40
N LYS A 471 -12.28 -14.90 -40.34
CA LYS A 471 -13.63 -15.40 -40.66
C LYS A 471 -13.76 -15.85 -42.12
N GLU A 472 -12.98 -15.23 -43.01
CA GLU A 472 -12.92 -15.48 -44.45
C GLU A 472 -12.05 -16.70 -44.78
N GLY A 473 -11.44 -17.32 -43.77
CA GLY A 473 -10.64 -18.53 -43.91
C GLY A 473 -9.16 -18.29 -44.20
N GLU A 474 -8.70 -17.04 -44.28
CA GLU A 474 -7.28 -16.70 -44.48
C GLU A 474 -6.47 -17.02 -43.22
N VAL A 475 -5.30 -17.64 -43.38
CA VAL A 475 -4.43 -18.07 -42.26
C VAL A 475 -3.35 -17.03 -42.02
N PHE A 476 -3.23 -16.58 -40.77
CA PHE A 476 -2.20 -15.66 -40.31
C PHE A 476 -1.27 -16.38 -39.34
N SER A 477 0.03 -16.07 -39.41
CA SER A 477 1.03 -16.59 -38.48
C SER A 477 1.82 -15.44 -37.89
N SER A 478 2.07 -15.51 -36.58
CA SER A 478 3.07 -14.65 -35.95
C SER A 478 4.46 -14.91 -36.54
N ALA A 479 5.36 -13.93 -36.39
CA ALA A 479 6.79 -14.22 -36.45
C ALA A 479 7.15 -15.27 -35.39
N SER A 480 8.04 -16.20 -35.72
CA SER A 480 8.54 -17.17 -34.76
C SER A 480 9.46 -16.51 -33.75
N ARG A 481 9.40 -16.96 -32.50
CA ARG A 481 10.36 -16.59 -31.47
C ARG A 481 11.10 -17.80 -30.94
N GLN A 482 12.36 -17.61 -30.52
CA GLN A 482 13.15 -18.65 -29.87
C GLN A 482 13.11 -18.49 -28.34
N PHE A 483 13.10 -19.59 -27.61
CA PHE A 483 13.40 -19.66 -26.17
C PHE A 483 14.28 -20.88 -25.90
N LYS A 484 14.95 -20.92 -24.76
CA LYS A 484 15.89 -22.01 -24.44
C LYS A 484 15.52 -22.65 -23.10
N LEU A 485 15.37 -23.97 -23.11
CA LEU A 485 15.26 -24.75 -21.89
C LEU A 485 16.66 -25.15 -21.42
N LEU A 486 17.05 -24.65 -20.25
CA LEU A 486 18.33 -24.99 -19.63
C LEU A 486 18.19 -26.28 -18.82
N ALA A 487 19.12 -27.21 -19.00
CA ALA A 487 19.23 -28.39 -18.15
C ALA A 487 19.42 -27.98 -16.68
N LEU A 488 19.12 -28.87 -15.73
CA LEU A 488 19.48 -28.62 -14.33
C LEU A 488 20.99 -28.41 -14.24
N GLU A 489 21.41 -27.21 -13.87
CA GLU A 489 22.79 -26.95 -13.47
C GLU A 489 23.10 -27.64 -12.13
N ASN A 490 24.38 -27.91 -11.93
CA ASN A 490 25.01 -28.53 -10.77
C ASN A 490 24.47 -28.00 -9.43
N LEU A 491 24.41 -28.90 -8.44
CA LEU A 491 24.11 -28.55 -7.06
C LEU A 491 25.41 -28.21 -6.33
N ASP A 492 25.71 -26.92 -6.16
CA ASP A 492 26.98 -26.50 -5.54
C ASP A 492 26.97 -26.67 -4.02
N LEU A 493 28.10 -27.16 -3.49
CA LEU A 493 28.32 -27.42 -2.08
C LEU A 493 29.04 -26.24 -1.43
N LEU A 494 28.34 -25.54 -0.53
CA LEU A 494 28.81 -24.26 0.02
C LEU A 494 29.57 -24.42 1.33
N PHE A 495 29.14 -25.31 2.22
CA PHE A 495 29.81 -25.54 3.50
C PHE A 495 29.52 -26.95 4.06
N PRO A 496 30.50 -27.66 4.64
CA PRO A 496 31.93 -27.33 4.72
C PRO A 496 32.61 -27.21 3.36
N ALA A 497 33.51 -26.25 3.18
CA ALA A 497 34.24 -26.02 1.93
C ALA A 497 35.18 -27.19 1.57
N SER A 498 35.61 -27.28 0.31
CA SER A 498 36.44 -28.39 -0.16
C SER A 498 37.78 -28.44 0.55
N ASN A 499 38.11 -29.61 1.10
CA ASN A 499 39.29 -29.89 1.91
C ASN A 499 39.42 -29.00 3.17
N GLN A 500 38.30 -28.46 3.67
CA GLN A 500 38.31 -27.60 4.84
C GLN A 500 38.63 -28.39 6.12
N GLN A 501 39.54 -27.86 6.95
CA GLN A 501 39.79 -28.33 8.31
C GLN A 501 38.98 -27.49 9.31
N LEU A 502 38.25 -28.17 10.19
CA LEU A 502 37.36 -27.58 11.19
C LEU A 502 37.66 -28.17 12.58
N GLY A 503 37.37 -27.40 13.64
CA GLY A 503 37.18 -27.97 14.96
C GLY A 503 36.02 -28.97 14.98
N HIS A 504 36.10 -30.00 15.79
CA HIS A 504 34.98 -30.92 15.99
C HIS A 504 33.96 -30.27 16.94
N PRO A 505 32.69 -30.08 16.53
CA PRO A 505 31.69 -29.44 17.38
C PRO A 505 31.47 -30.22 18.67
N SER A 506 31.44 -29.55 19.81
CA SER A 506 31.28 -30.17 21.14
C SER A 506 29.91 -30.86 21.28
N ASN A 507 28.88 -30.28 20.66
CA ASN A 507 27.54 -30.83 20.56
C ASN A 507 27.39 -31.90 19.46
N ARG A 508 28.49 -32.24 18.77
CA ARG A 508 28.58 -33.16 17.63
C ARG A 508 27.75 -32.76 16.41
N LYS A 509 27.12 -31.60 16.38
CA LYS A 509 26.23 -31.17 15.29
C LYS A 509 26.98 -30.27 14.32
N LEU A 510 27.03 -30.69 13.05
CA LEU A 510 27.57 -29.88 11.97
C LEU A 510 26.48 -29.54 10.95
N THR A 511 26.35 -28.25 10.64
CA THR A 511 25.45 -27.76 9.60
C THR A 511 26.16 -27.78 8.25
N PHE A 512 25.53 -28.41 7.27
CA PHE A 512 25.91 -28.45 5.87
C PHE A 512 25.03 -27.51 5.06
N ARG A 513 25.57 -26.92 4.01
CA ARG A 513 24.90 -25.88 3.22
C ARG A 513 25.22 -26.04 1.74
N TRP A 514 24.22 -25.90 0.89
CA TRP A 514 24.34 -26.07 -0.56
C TRP A 514 23.50 -25.01 -1.28
N GLN A 515 23.74 -24.84 -2.59
CA GLN A 515 22.94 -23.96 -3.43
C GLN A 515 21.48 -24.45 -3.48
N ARG A 516 20.52 -23.53 -3.46
CA ARG A 516 19.09 -23.84 -3.61
C ARG A 516 18.69 -23.72 -5.09
N PRO A 517 18.42 -24.81 -5.82
CA PRO A 517 17.86 -24.71 -7.16
C PRO A 517 16.41 -24.24 -7.09
N GLU A 518 15.96 -23.47 -8.08
CA GLU A 518 14.57 -23.03 -8.21
C GLU A 518 13.85 -23.82 -9.33
N PRO A 519 12.65 -24.40 -9.08
CA PRO A 519 11.93 -24.41 -7.81
C PRO A 519 12.60 -25.29 -6.74
N SER A 520 12.55 -24.95 -5.46
CA SER A 520 13.13 -25.78 -4.40
C SER A 520 12.53 -27.20 -4.29
N GLY A 521 13.27 -28.15 -3.71
CA GLY A 521 12.78 -29.51 -3.47
C GLY A 521 13.24 -30.09 -2.13
N ILE A 522 13.09 -31.42 -2.01
CA ILE A 522 13.64 -32.19 -0.89
C ILE A 522 15.06 -32.59 -1.26
N TYR A 523 16.01 -32.42 -0.35
CA TYR A 523 17.41 -32.77 -0.52
C TYR A 523 17.75 -33.95 0.38
N ARG A 524 18.57 -34.88 -0.11
CA ARG A 524 19.22 -35.92 0.69
C ARG A 524 20.69 -35.57 0.85
N LEU A 525 21.12 -35.36 2.08
CA LEU A 525 22.51 -35.19 2.45
C LEU A 525 23.09 -36.57 2.79
N GLU A 526 24.20 -36.94 2.17
CA GLU A 526 24.96 -38.14 2.49
C GLU A 526 26.35 -37.74 2.99
N VAL A 527 26.78 -38.28 4.13
CA VAL A 527 28.10 -38.03 4.72
C VAL A 527 28.73 -39.35 5.16
N ALA A 528 29.97 -39.59 4.75
CA ALA A 528 30.72 -40.82 5.00
C ALA A 528 32.20 -40.53 5.32
N GLN A 529 32.92 -41.50 5.88
CA GLN A 529 34.38 -41.39 6.13
C GLN A 529 35.24 -41.84 4.93
N ASN A 530 34.60 -42.28 3.83
CA ASN A 530 35.26 -42.67 2.58
C ASN A 530 34.53 -42.08 1.37
N SER A 531 35.25 -41.83 0.29
CA SER A 531 34.74 -41.22 -0.96
C SER A 531 33.74 -42.10 -1.72
N GLU A 532 33.76 -43.40 -1.45
CA GLU A 532 32.96 -44.43 -2.09
C GLU A 532 31.57 -44.55 -1.45
N PHE A 533 31.33 -43.86 -0.32
CA PHE A 533 30.10 -43.93 0.48
C PHE A 533 29.70 -45.38 0.83
N THR A 534 30.70 -46.19 1.22
CA THR A 534 30.53 -47.57 1.69
C THR A 534 30.56 -47.64 3.22
N GLY A 535 29.93 -48.67 3.80
CA GLY A 535 29.86 -48.84 5.26
C GLY A 535 28.92 -47.84 5.95
N ASN A 536 29.40 -47.16 6.99
CA ASN A 536 28.60 -46.23 7.80
C ASN A 536 28.42 -44.89 7.10
N VAL A 537 27.28 -44.70 6.44
CA VAL A 537 26.89 -43.46 5.78
C VAL A 537 25.72 -42.82 6.51
N ILE A 538 25.89 -41.59 6.96
CA ILE A 538 24.81 -40.77 7.51
C ILE A 538 23.97 -40.27 6.34
N ARG A 539 22.66 -40.55 6.36
CA ARG A 539 21.71 -40.13 5.32
C ARG A 539 20.54 -39.41 5.95
N GLU A 540 20.36 -38.14 5.62
CA GLU A 540 19.29 -37.30 6.18
C GLU A 540 18.63 -36.48 5.08
N THR A 541 17.33 -36.19 5.24
CA THR A 541 16.57 -35.41 4.25
C THR A 541 16.13 -34.06 4.78
N PHE A 542 16.26 -33.02 3.95
CA PHE A 542 15.96 -31.64 4.31
C PHE A 542 15.10 -30.96 3.24
N ARG A 543 14.23 -30.03 3.65
CA ARG A 543 13.48 -29.16 2.72
C ARG A 543 14.15 -27.80 2.51
N ALA A 544 15.11 -27.46 3.37
CA ALA A 544 15.93 -26.26 3.27
C ALA A 544 17.21 -26.59 2.49
N SER A 545 17.88 -25.56 1.95
CA SER A 545 19.22 -25.67 1.33
C SER A 545 20.35 -25.73 2.38
N MET A 546 20.03 -26.29 3.54
CA MET A 546 20.94 -26.58 4.63
C MET A 546 20.40 -27.75 5.44
N GLY A 547 21.29 -28.47 6.12
CA GLY A 547 20.94 -29.57 6.98
C GLY A 547 21.96 -29.74 8.10
N THR A 548 21.50 -29.99 9.32
CA THR A 548 22.39 -30.23 10.46
C THR A 548 22.34 -31.70 10.82
N ILE A 549 23.51 -32.35 10.85
CA ILE A 549 23.64 -33.77 11.21
C ILE A 549 24.60 -33.94 12.38
N SER A 550 24.50 -35.06 13.07
CA SER A 550 25.43 -35.40 14.15
C SER A 550 26.64 -36.17 13.60
N LEU A 551 27.84 -35.61 13.71
CA LEU A 551 29.11 -36.27 13.40
C LEU A 551 29.65 -36.97 14.66
N PRO A 552 29.79 -38.30 14.68
CA PRO A 552 30.07 -39.03 15.92
C PRO A 552 31.51 -38.93 16.40
N VAL A 553 32.48 -38.76 15.49
CA VAL A 553 33.92 -38.77 15.80
C VAL A 553 34.68 -37.73 14.99
N VAL A 554 35.86 -37.34 15.45
CA VAL A 554 36.85 -36.61 14.65
C VAL A 554 37.33 -37.44 13.45
N GLY A 555 37.74 -36.78 12.37
CA GLY A 555 38.30 -37.47 11.21
C GLY A 555 38.00 -36.81 9.88
N GLN A 556 38.41 -37.48 8.80
CA GLN A 556 38.14 -37.10 7.41
C GLN A 556 36.73 -37.55 7.01
N TYR A 557 35.98 -36.67 6.35
CA TYR A 557 34.64 -36.92 5.86
C TYR A 557 34.50 -36.52 4.38
N TYR A 558 33.60 -37.19 3.70
CA TYR A 558 33.16 -36.94 2.33
C TYR A 558 31.66 -36.76 2.35
N TRP A 559 31.17 -35.77 1.61
CA TRP A 559 29.75 -35.47 1.58
C TRP A 559 29.28 -35.09 0.18
N ARG A 560 28.00 -35.37 -0.07
CA ARG A 560 27.29 -34.99 -1.28
C ARG A 560 25.82 -34.73 -0.96
N VAL A 561 25.17 -33.96 -1.82
CA VAL A 561 23.74 -33.67 -1.71
C VAL A 561 23.04 -34.10 -2.99
N SER A 562 21.93 -34.81 -2.85
CA SER A 562 21.04 -35.14 -3.95
C SER A 562 19.71 -34.42 -3.81
N LEU A 563 19.25 -33.75 -4.86
CA LEU A 563 17.88 -33.29 -4.97
C LEU A 563 16.97 -34.48 -5.34
N LEU A 564 15.91 -34.68 -4.56
CA LEU A 564 14.96 -35.76 -4.74
C LEU A 564 13.76 -35.34 -5.59
N GLY A 565 13.31 -36.26 -6.44
CA GLY A 565 12.08 -36.15 -7.20
C GLY A 565 10.86 -36.59 -6.40
N SER A 566 9.69 -36.58 -7.06
CA SER A 566 8.42 -36.91 -6.41
C SER A 566 8.31 -38.37 -5.95
N GLN A 567 9.10 -39.27 -6.55
CA GLN A 567 9.14 -40.70 -6.21
C GLN A 567 10.37 -41.06 -5.36
N GLY A 568 11.11 -40.04 -4.85
CA GLY A 568 12.30 -40.23 -4.03
C GLY A 568 13.60 -40.55 -4.81
N GLU A 569 13.55 -40.54 -6.13
CA GLU A 569 14.67 -40.72 -7.03
C GLU A 569 15.63 -39.52 -7.00
N ASN A 570 16.92 -39.75 -7.29
CA ASN A 570 17.90 -38.67 -7.41
C ASN A 570 17.73 -37.94 -8.74
N VAL A 571 17.16 -36.73 -8.70
CA VAL A 571 16.98 -35.87 -9.87
C VAL A 571 18.27 -35.13 -10.23
N LEU A 572 19.04 -34.74 -9.21
CA LEU A 572 20.33 -34.08 -9.37
C LEU A 572 21.22 -34.48 -8.19
N THR A 573 22.50 -34.73 -8.42
CA THR A 573 23.47 -35.00 -7.36
C THR A 573 24.66 -34.06 -7.52
N SER A 574 25.11 -33.47 -6.42
CA SER A 574 26.30 -32.64 -6.38
C SER A 574 27.56 -33.45 -6.69
N GLN A 575 28.66 -32.76 -6.97
CA GLN A 575 29.98 -33.37 -6.84
C GLN A 575 30.25 -33.75 -5.37
N ILE A 576 31.19 -34.67 -5.16
CA ILE A 576 31.61 -35.09 -3.81
C ILE A 576 32.63 -34.07 -3.30
N GLN A 577 32.45 -33.63 -2.06
CA GLN A 577 33.37 -32.71 -1.38
C GLN A 577 33.90 -33.35 -0.09
N SER A 578 35.14 -33.02 0.29
CA SER A 578 35.78 -33.56 1.48
C SER A 578 36.05 -32.47 2.52
N PHE A 579 36.09 -32.83 3.80
CA PHE A 579 36.49 -31.95 4.91
C PHE A 579 37.02 -32.79 6.09
N GLN A 580 37.75 -32.16 7.01
CA GLN A 580 38.34 -32.82 8.17
C GLN A 580 37.91 -32.13 9.47
N THR A 581 37.62 -32.91 10.50
CA THR A 581 37.33 -32.41 11.87
C THR A 581 38.39 -32.87 12.86
N SER A 582 38.73 -32.03 13.85
CA SER A 582 39.71 -32.35 14.90
C SER A 582 39.37 -31.69 16.24
N ASP A 583 39.73 -32.32 17.35
CA ASP A 583 39.52 -31.76 18.72
C ASP A 583 40.56 -30.69 19.10
N ASN A 584 41.60 -30.51 18.29
CA ASN A 584 42.70 -29.59 18.60
C ASN A 584 42.46 -28.18 18.07
N ALA A 585 41.48 -28.00 17.18
CA ALA A 585 41.14 -26.71 16.60
C ALA A 585 39.80 -26.23 17.18
N PRO A 586 39.65 -24.94 17.51
CA PRO A 586 38.35 -24.40 17.88
C PRO A 586 37.39 -24.47 16.68
N PHE A 587 36.12 -24.75 16.97
CA PHE A 587 35.05 -24.73 15.99
C PHE A 587 34.43 -23.34 15.92
N LEU A 588 34.33 -22.79 14.71
CA LEU A 588 33.71 -21.50 14.45
C LEU A 588 32.38 -21.68 13.73
N SER A 589 31.35 -21.04 14.26
CA SER A 589 30.05 -20.92 13.62
C SER A 589 29.66 -19.45 13.49
N GLN A 590 28.93 -19.11 12.44
CA GLN A 590 28.41 -17.75 12.21
C GLN A 590 26.90 -17.77 12.42
N SER A 591 26.34 -16.83 13.15
CA SER A 591 24.90 -16.75 13.41
C SER A 591 24.22 -15.64 12.61
N SER A 592 24.82 -14.45 12.55
CA SER A 592 24.27 -13.29 11.82
C SER A 592 25.37 -12.45 11.15
N PRO A 593 25.13 -11.84 9.96
CA PRO A 593 23.95 -11.96 9.10
C PRO A 593 23.67 -13.38 8.63
N ALA A 594 22.41 -13.66 8.30
CA ALA A 594 22.03 -14.91 7.67
C ALA A 594 22.67 -15.02 6.28
N PRO A 595 22.83 -16.23 5.75
CA PRO A 595 23.60 -16.41 4.53
C PRO A 595 22.82 -15.99 3.30
N GLU A 596 23.48 -15.26 2.39
CA GLU A 596 22.82 -14.58 1.25
C GLU A 596 21.66 -13.67 1.72
N GLU A 597 21.69 -13.20 2.97
CA GLU A 597 20.71 -12.23 3.47
C GLU A 597 20.86 -10.93 2.69
N SER A 598 19.72 -10.41 2.22
CA SER A 598 19.64 -9.10 1.59
C SER A 598 19.31 -8.07 2.66
N ILE A 599 20.26 -7.21 2.98
CA ILE A 599 20.20 -6.24 4.06
C ILE A 599 19.94 -4.85 3.47
N ASP A 600 18.78 -4.29 3.80
CA ASP A 600 18.47 -2.88 3.52
C ASP A 600 19.10 -1.99 4.59
N ILE A 601 20.06 -1.15 4.20
CA ILE A 601 20.76 -0.24 5.12
C ILE A 601 20.15 1.17 5.16
N SER A 602 19.15 1.49 4.33
CA SER A 602 18.57 2.84 4.24
C SER A 602 17.96 3.36 5.55
N ASN A 603 17.53 2.47 6.45
CA ASN A 603 16.90 2.81 7.74
C ASN A 603 17.53 2.05 8.92
N ARG A 604 18.78 1.59 8.79
CA ARG A 604 19.50 0.89 9.86
C ARG A 604 20.56 1.79 10.46
N GLU A 605 20.87 1.60 11.74
CA GLU A 605 21.99 2.28 12.41
C GLU A 605 23.26 1.41 12.43
N SER A 606 23.12 0.11 12.23
CA SER A 606 24.23 -0.85 12.23
C SER A 606 23.88 -2.17 11.53
N ILE A 607 24.92 -2.93 11.20
CA ILE A 607 24.84 -4.35 10.85
C ILE A 607 25.54 -5.14 11.95
N ASP A 608 24.81 -6.01 12.62
CA ASP A 608 25.35 -6.86 13.67
C ASP A 608 25.89 -8.17 13.09
N PHE A 609 27.20 -8.38 13.25
CA PHE A 609 27.86 -9.64 12.97
C PHE A 609 27.99 -10.44 14.26
N ARG A 610 27.56 -11.69 14.25
CA ARG A 610 27.57 -12.59 15.42
C ARG A 610 28.11 -13.96 15.04
N TRP A 611 28.92 -14.53 15.92
CA TRP A 611 29.55 -15.84 15.76
C TRP A 611 29.66 -16.57 17.10
N GLU A 612 29.87 -17.87 17.04
CA GLU A 612 30.15 -18.70 18.21
C GLU A 612 31.49 -19.41 18.01
N VAL A 613 32.23 -19.53 19.11
CA VAL A 613 33.49 -20.25 19.17
C VAL A 613 33.34 -21.36 20.20
N GLU A 614 33.55 -22.60 19.78
CA GLU A 614 33.61 -23.74 20.70
C GLU A 614 35.06 -24.25 20.77
N GLY A 615 35.62 -24.31 21.97
CA GLY A 615 37.03 -24.67 22.22
C GLY A 615 37.90 -23.45 22.57
N GLU A 616 39.16 -23.70 22.94
CA GLU A 616 40.08 -22.63 23.35
C GLU A 616 40.54 -21.77 22.16
N ASN A 617 40.47 -20.45 22.32
CA ASN A 617 40.99 -19.48 21.36
C ASN A 617 41.57 -18.24 22.08
N ASP A 618 42.55 -17.59 21.45
CA ASP A 618 43.18 -16.36 21.94
C ASP A 618 42.42 -15.11 21.46
N THR A 619 42.18 -15.01 20.14
CA THR A 619 41.52 -13.87 19.48
C THR A 619 40.79 -14.32 18.21
N ILE A 620 39.80 -13.54 17.77
CA ILE A 620 39.10 -13.69 16.48
C ILE A 620 39.50 -12.54 15.56
N THR A 621 40.00 -12.86 14.38
CA THR A 621 40.16 -11.92 13.29
C THR A 621 38.86 -11.88 12.46
N PHE A 622 38.17 -10.74 12.46
CA PHE A 622 37.03 -10.44 11.61
C PHE A 622 37.49 -9.67 10.36
N GLU A 623 37.05 -10.09 9.18
CA GLU A 623 37.31 -9.42 7.91
C GLU A 623 36.01 -9.23 7.12
N LEU A 624 35.80 -8.02 6.60
CA LEU A 624 34.71 -7.68 5.68
C LEU A 624 35.29 -7.40 4.29
N LEU A 625 34.71 -8.02 3.27
CA LEU A 625 35.16 -7.97 1.88
C LEU A 625 34.02 -7.63 0.93
N GLU A 626 34.32 -6.84 -0.09
CA GLU A 626 33.47 -6.54 -1.24
C GLU A 626 33.77 -7.51 -2.38
N LEU A 627 32.75 -8.16 -2.96
CA LEU A 627 32.90 -9.07 -4.09
C LEU A 627 32.71 -8.31 -5.42
N ARG A 628 33.70 -8.39 -6.31
CA ARG A 628 33.68 -7.68 -7.60
C ARG A 628 33.10 -8.53 -8.73
N GLU A 629 32.38 -7.90 -9.67
CA GLU A 629 31.71 -8.59 -10.80
C GLU A 629 32.66 -9.40 -11.70
N LYS A 630 33.93 -8.99 -11.85
CA LYS A 630 34.93 -9.67 -12.68
C LYS A 630 35.71 -10.78 -11.96
N GLY A 631 35.25 -11.20 -10.78
CA GLY A 631 35.94 -12.12 -9.90
C GLY A 631 37.00 -11.43 -9.04
N GLY A 632 37.10 -11.85 -7.78
CA GLY A 632 38.00 -11.28 -6.77
C GLY A 632 37.27 -10.54 -5.64
N ALA A 633 37.94 -10.38 -4.51
CA ALA A 633 37.41 -9.74 -3.31
C ALA A 633 38.34 -8.63 -2.81
N LYS A 634 37.79 -7.47 -2.45
CA LYS A 634 38.53 -6.36 -1.84
C LYS A 634 38.24 -6.32 -0.35
N THR A 635 39.27 -6.41 0.51
CA THR A 635 39.08 -6.22 1.95
C THR A 635 38.75 -4.76 2.26
N LEU A 636 37.61 -4.54 2.92
CA LEU A 636 37.14 -3.24 3.36
C LEU A 636 37.48 -2.97 4.82
N LEU A 637 37.36 -4.00 5.67
CA LEU A 637 37.63 -3.91 7.11
C LEU A 637 38.32 -5.17 7.61
N LYS A 638 39.27 -5.00 8.53
CA LYS A 638 39.89 -6.08 9.29
C LYS A 638 40.06 -5.66 10.76
N ARG A 639 39.66 -6.51 11.69
CA ARG A 639 39.73 -6.27 13.14
C ARG A 639 40.09 -7.55 13.89
N GLU A 640 40.87 -7.42 14.96
CA GLU A 640 41.06 -8.49 15.95
C GLU A 640 40.19 -8.21 17.17
N LEU A 641 39.43 -9.21 17.60
CA LEU A 641 38.37 -9.10 18.58
C LEU A 641 38.51 -10.24 19.60
N LYS A 642 38.10 -9.98 20.84
CA LYS A 642 37.93 -10.99 21.90
C LYS A 642 36.46 -11.22 22.25
N THR A 643 35.56 -10.75 21.39
CA THR A 643 34.11 -10.85 21.51
C THR A 643 33.56 -11.92 20.57
N ASP A 644 32.31 -12.28 20.79
CA ASP A 644 31.48 -13.16 19.95
C ASP A 644 30.64 -12.38 18.92
N SER A 645 30.75 -11.05 18.92
CA SER A 645 29.96 -10.16 18.09
C SER A 645 30.70 -8.87 17.75
N PHE A 646 30.28 -8.25 16.65
CA PHE A 646 30.76 -6.96 16.15
C PHE A 646 29.62 -6.19 15.48
N SER A 647 29.32 -4.99 15.96
CA SER A 647 28.32 -4.09 15.37
C SER A 647 29.01 -3.07 14.47
N PHE A 648 28.73 -3.15 13.18
CA PHE A 648 29.32 -2.30 12.16
C PHE A 648 28.40 -1.11 11.83
N LYS A 649 28.91 0.12 11.98
CA LYS A 649 28.13 1.36 11.85
C LYS A 649 28.56 2.27 10.69
N ASP A 650 29.73 2.03 10.11
CA ASP A 650 30.29 2.92 9.09
C ASP A 650 29.82 2.50 7.69
N PHE A 651 28.60 2.89 7.32
CA PHE A 651 28.05 2.53 6.01
C PHE A 651 28.70 3.28 4.84
N SER A 652 29.58 4.25 5.09
CA SER A 652 30.24 5.02 4.01
C SER A 652 31.17 4.19 3.14
N ILE A 653 31.59 3.01 3.63
CA ILE A 653 32.45 2.07 2.91
C ILE A 653 31.67 0.92 2.24
N LEU A 654 30.33 0.95 2.27
CA LEU A 654 29.47 -0.05 1.64
C LEU A 654 28.69 0.55 0.47
N ASP A 655 28.78 -0.08 -0.69
CA ASP A 655 27.93 0.19 -1.85
C ASP A 655 26.82 -0.88 -2.00
N GLU A 656 25.83 -0.63 -2.86
CA GLU A 656 24.84 -1.66 -3.24
C GLU A 656 25.55 -2.79 -4.00
N GLY A 657 25.44 -4.03 -3.50
CA GLY A 657 26.18 -5.15 -4.07
C GLY A 657 26.38 -6.33 -3.13
N LYS A 658 27.27 -7.26 -3.54
CA LYS A 658 27.55 -8.50 -2.81
C LYS A 658 28.82 -8.36 -1.96
N PHE A 659 28.71 -8.80 -0.72
CA PHE A 659 29.79 -8.75 0.26
C PHE A 659 30.03 -10.13 0.86
N GLN A 660 31.22 -10.33 1.40
CA GLN A 660 31.60 -11.51 2.16
C GLN A 660 32.22 -11.06 3.47
N TRP A 661 31.84 -11.67 4.57
CA TRP A 661 32.54 -11.52 5.83
C TRP A 661 33.10 -12.87 6.26
N ARG A 662 34.28 -12.84 6.89
CA ARG A 662 34.95 -14.05 7.37
C ARG A 662 35.56 -13.85 8.74
N ILE A 663 35.58 -14.95 9.50
CA ILE A 663 36.18 -15.01 10.84
C ILE A 663 37.25 -16.08 10.89
N THR A 664 38.34 -15.78 11.59
CA THR A 664 39.46 -16.68 11.82
C THR A 664 39.83 -16.66 13.29
N ALA A 665 39.92 -17.82 13.94
CA ALA A 665 40.37 -17.92 15.33
C ALA A 665 41.86 -18.20 15.39
N ARG A 666 42.56 -17.40 16.18
CA ARG A 666 43.91 -17.70 16.65
C ARG A 666 43.80 -18.56 17.90
N TYR A 667 44.54 -19.64 17.99
CA TYR A 667 44.56 -20.54 19.15
C TYR A 667 45.94 -21.17 19.32
N LYS A 668 46.19 -21.81 20.47
CA LYS A 668 47.39 -22.62 20.71
C LYS A 668 47.01 -24.10 20.64
N ASP A 669 47.76 -24.88 19.89
CA ASP A 669 47.56 -26.32 19.86
C ASP A 669 48.11 -27.02 21.11
N LYS A 670 47.92 -28.34 21.23
CA LYS A 670 48.38 -29.15 22.37
C LYS A 670 49.89 -29.07 22.64
N ASN A 671 50.69 -28.66 21.64
CA ASN A 671 52.14 -28.49 21.76
C ASN A 671 52.53 -27.04 22.07
N GLY A 672 51.55 -26.16 22.31
CA GLY A 672 51.74 -24.73 22.55
C GLY A 672 52.02 -23.90 21.28
N ALA A 673 51.95 -24.50 20.09
CA ALA A 673 52.18 -23.78 18.84
C ALA A 673 50.97 -22.92 18.48
N VAL A 674 51.20 -21.65 18.15
CA VAL A 674 50.14 -20.74 17.69
C VAL A 674 49.68 -21.17 16.30
N LYS A 675 48.40 -21.46 16.16
CA LYS A 675 47.72 -21.81 14.91
C LYS A 675 46.52 -20.91 14.67
N TYR A 676 46.05 -20.94 13.44
CA TYR A 676 44.86 -20.23 13.00
C TYR A 676 43.88 -21.23 12.40
N THR A 677 42.59 -21.07 12.66
CA THR A 677 41.57 -21.83 11.93
C THR A 677 41.57 -21.41 10.47
N ILE A 678 41.03 -22.25 9.59
CA ILE A 678 40.69 -21.77 8.25
C ILE A 678 39.59 -20.71 8.39
N PRO A 679 39.63 -19.60 7.63
CA PRO A 679 38.58 -18.61 7.67
C PRO A 679 37.22 -19.23 7.34
N VAL A 680 36.22 -19.01 8.20
CA VAL A 680 34.82 -19.33 7.89
C VAL A 680 34.19 -18.08 7.29
N SER A 681 33.77 -18.19 6.03
CA SER A 681 33.24 -17.06 5.25
C SER A 681 31.73 -17.21 5.01
N ARG A 682 31.04 -16.08 4.93
CA ARG A 682 29.62 -15.99 4.56
C ARG A 682 29.36 -14.76 3.70
N ASN A 683 28.58 -14.97 2.64
CA ASN A 683 28.15 -13.89 1.76
C ASN A 683 26.82 -13.28 2.23
N PHE A 684 26.62 -12.02 1.88
CA PHE A 684 25.37 -11.28 2.04
C PHE A 684 25.30 -10.16 0.99
N GLU A 685 24.12 -9.57 0.80
CA GLU A 685 23.88 -8.52 -0.17
C GLU A 685 23.41 -7.25 0.53
N ILE A 686 23.92 -6.09 0.12
CA ILE A 686 23.44 -4.78 0.57
C ILE A 686 22.49 -4.22 -0.49
N LYS A 687 21.33 -3.72 -0.06
CA LYS A 687 20.38 -2.97 -0.90
C LYS A 687 20.07 -1.61 -0.30
N LEU A 688 19.78 -0.65 -1.18
CA LEU A 688 19.35 0.69 -0.81
C LEU A 688 17.92 0.90 -1.27
N ASN A 689 16.97 0.88 -0.33
CA ASN A 689 15.58 1.15 -0.67
C ASN A 689 15.36 2.66 -0.78
N LYS A 690 14.74 3.12 -1.89
CA LYS A 690 14.54 4.54 -2.22
C LYS A 690 13.44 5.25 -1.40
N THR A 691 13.00 4.67 -0.29
CA THR A 691 12.00 5.29 0.60
C THR A 691 12.72 6.07 1.70
N ILE A 692 12.97 7.35 1.43
CA ILE A 692 13.54 8.30 2.37
C ILE A 692 12.52 8.52 3.51
N ARG A 693 12.86 8.14 4.74
CA ARG A 693 12.13 8.64 5.92
C ARG A 693 12.56 10.09 6.18
N PRO A 694 11.62 10.99 6.55
CA PRO A 694 11.97 12.36 6.88
C PRO A 694 12.92 12.40 8.10
N PRO A 695 13.91 13.31 8.13
CA PRO A 695 14.90 13.37 9.20
C PRO A 695 14.27 13.73 10.54
N GLU A 696 14.71 13.04 11.59
CA GLU A 696 14.35 13.35 12.97
C GLU A 696 15.26 14.49 13.47
N ILE A 697 14.66 15.66 13.71
CA ILE A 697 15.38 16.84 14.21
C ILE A 697 15.54 16.69 15.73
N LEU A 698 16.71 16.22 16.17
CA LEU A 698 17.10 16.30 17.58
C LEU A 698 17.44 17.76 17.92
N SER A 699 16.50 18.45 18.55
CA SER A 699 16.75 19.79 19.11
C SER A 699 17.47 19.62 20.46
N PRO A 700 18.62 20.28 20.71
CA PRO A 700 19.26 20.23 22.02
C PRO A 700 18.38 20.88 23.09
N LYS A 701 18.30 20.26 24.27
CA LYS A 701 17.39 20.61 25.37
C LYS A 701 17.81 21.80 26.21
N GLU A 702 18.98 22.41 25.99
CA GLU A 702 19.43 23.58 26.74
C GLU A 702 20.14 24.57 25.81
N ILE A 703 19.62 25.79 25.77
CA ILE A 703 20.28 26.97 25.20
C ILE A 703 20.75 27.77 26.40
N TYR A 704 22.07 27.83 26.62
CA TYR A 704 22.65 28.82 27.53
C TYR A 704 22.53 30.19 26.87
N VAL A 705 21.92 31.13 27.59
CA VAL A 705 21.89 32.55 27.24
C VAL A 705 23.01 33.20 28.04
N GLU A 706 24.00 33.76 27.36
CA GLU A 706 24.87 34.83 27.90
C GLU A 706 24.20 36.19 27.70
#